data_AF-A0A6S6THX7-F1
#
_entry.id   AF-A0A6S6THX7-F1
#
_cell.length_a   1.000
_cell.length_b   1.000
_cell.length_c   1.000
_cell.angle_alpha   90.00
_cell.angle_beta   90.00
_cell.angle_gamma   90.00
#
_symmetry.space_group_name_H-M   'P 1'
#
loop_
_entity.id
_entity.type
_entity.pdbx_description
1 polymer ?
#
loop_
_entity_poly.entity_id
_entity_poly.type
_entity_poly.pdbx_seq_one_letter_code
_entity_poly.pdbx_strand_id
1 'polypeptide(L)'
;MSKIQPQINNHLISKQQYQQQQNDYQSANKDNSTHSNLQGMFGELLNSRASDNLVSILQELLNHIQSDSDSSHNQPPQNENKLNGTNRADTLTGTKNDDIINGRGGNDTLIGNKGNDRLNGGNGKDTLRGGQGNDTLLGGNGNDKLRGGAGNDQLNGGTGADNLRGNAGDDTLIGGRGNDVFMDDEGVNIIKGGNGRDTLRLSKAVADYSITFDKNTFVFKDNLGNQNTANNVERFVFSDIHLSATQLKKLLTETPDMRYHTIDGTFNNLNNPDVGKAQSPFMDVLGKDITRGVDSANLPNPREISNAVSAQDGNTENAKGLSDMFWLWGQFLDHDINLTPVNVDDTADIDIPNGDPYFDPMGTGTQVMPFERSVFTTGENGERIQTNNITAWLDGSNVYGSDDETAHNLREYAGGRLRLGEDDLLPVNEHGLFEAGDERSNEHAGLSSMHTLWAREHNLVADELATENPSWDDQKLFNEARKKVVAQMQAITYNEFLPALLGNDALGSYQGYDDTVSPQISDSFATSAYRLGHTMVSPTILRLDENGQEIDKGHLELRDAFFKPANVVDSGIDPILRGFASQTAQAIDPMVIDDLRNFLFGPPGAGGFDLASLNIQRGRDHNLPSYNDAREALGLSRITDFNDPAFKGDFGQKLASVYSSPDEVDLWVGGLAEDEKNGALVGPTFSAILTDQFQRLRTADRFWYEKQYSGAELDEINSVTLSDIIKRNTDIQNIQDNVLVASNAHMPVTDVAGFATTNVQLDSAPQAVSGAQGASFLTDTVRVSSVQARIIADSAQDAADSINSLKTQN
;
A
#
# COMPACT_ATOMS: atom_id res chain seq x y z
N MET A 1 0.22 -14.51 -51.82
CA MET A 1 -1.18 -14.41 -52.30
C MET A 1 -1.41 -15.25 -53.57
N SER A 2 -1.31 -16.58 -53.49
CA SER A 2 -1.75 -17.50 -54.57
C SER A 2 -2.23 -18.87 -54.06
N LYS A 3 -2.65 -18.95 -52.79
CA LYS A 3 -3.24 -20.17 -52.19
C LYS A 3 -4.59 -19.93 -51.49
N ILE A 4 -5.30 -18.85 -51.84
CA ILE A 4 -6.68 -18.58 -51.37
C ILE A 4 -7.54 -18.14 -52.57
N GLN A 5 -7.50 -18.92 -53.65
CA GLN A 5 -8.33 -18.72 -54.85
C GLN A 5 -9.34 -19.86 -55.11
N PRO A 6 -9.20 -21.09 -54.58
CA PRO A 6 -10.24 -22.12 -54.75
C PRO A 6 -11.40 -22.06 -53.75
N GLN A 7 -11.34 -21.24 -52.69
CA GLN A 7 -12.39 -21.21 -51.64
C GLN A 7 -13.41 -20.06 -51.79
N ILE A 8 -13.21 -19.14 -52.74
CA ILE A 8 -14.12 -18.01 -52.98
C ILE A 8 -15.23 -18.38 -54.00
N ASN A 9 -15.13 -19.51 -54.70
CA ASN A 9 -16.12 -19.94 -55.70
C ASN A 9 -17.27 -20.82 -55.17
N ASN A 10 -17.38 -21.05 -53.86
CA ASN A 10 -18.43 -21.91 -53.28
C ASN A 10 -19.49 -21.17 -52.43
N HIS A 11 -19.56 -19.83 -52.47
CA HIS A 11 -20.57 -19.06 -51.72
C HIS A 11 -21.19 -17.91 -52.53
N LEU A 12 -21.80 -18.26 -53.68
CA LEU A 12 -22.81 -17.42 -54.33
C LEU A 12 -24.04 -18.29 -54.60
N ILE A 13 -24.99 -18.27 -53.66
CA ILE A 13 -26.36 -18.71 -53.92
C ILE A 13 -26.94 -17.75 -54.97
N SER A 14 -27.38 -18.28 -56.10
CA SER A 14 -27.81 -17.45 -57.23
C SER A 14 -29.08 -16.66 -56.88
N LYS A 15 -29.21 -15.46 -57.45
CA LYS A 15 -30.37 -14.57 -57.27
C LYS A 15 -31.72 -15.24 -57.57
N GLN A 16 -31.72 -16.35 -58.33
CA GLN A 16 -32.88 -17.19 -58.62
C GLN A 16 -33.32 -18.06 -57.42
N GLN A 17 -32.40 -18.53 -56.58
CA GLN A 17 -32.74 -19.36 -55.40
C GLN A 17 -33.39 -18.53 -54.29
N TYR A 18 -32.98 -17.26 -54.12
CA TYR A 18 -33.59 -16.35 -53.15
C TYR A 18 -35.03 -15.96 -53.55
N GLN A 19 -35.30 -15.81 -54.85
CA GLN A 19 -36.65 -15.54 -55.37
C GLN A 19 -37.56 -16.77 -55.32
N GLN A 20 -37.01 -17.98 -55.47
CA GLN A 20 -37.78 -19.21 -55.24
C GLN A 20 -38.17 -19.35 -53.76
N GLN A 21 -37.25 -19.08 -52.82
CA GLN A 21 -37.53 -19.14 -51.39
C GLN A 21 -38.54 -18.09 -50.91
N GLN A 22 -38.57 -16.88 -51.50
CA GLN A 22 -39.63 -15.90 -51.19
C GLN A 22 -41.01 -16.33 -51.72
N ASN A 23 -41.07 -17.00 -52.88
CA ASN A 23 -42.32 -17.52 -53.42
C ASN A 23 -42.83 -18.73 -52.63
N ASP A 24 -41.93 -19.56 -52.11
CA ASP A 24 -42.26 -20.70 -51.25
C ASP A 24 -42.75 -20.23 -49.86
N TYR A 25 -42.19 -19.13 -49.34
CA TYR A 25 -42.66 -18.50 -48.10
C TYR A 25 -44.06 -17.86 -48.23
N GLN A 26 -44.38 -17.27 -49.39
CA GLN A 26 -45.72 -16.70 -49.63
C GLN A 26 -46.79 -17.76 -49.94
N SER A 27 -46.41 -18.94 -50.42
CA SER A 27 -47.34 -20.04 -50.70
C SER A 27 -47.65 -20.90 -49.46
N ALA A 28 -46.76 -20.95 -48.48
CA ALA A 28 -46.97 -21.67 -47.21
C ALA A 28 -47.97 -20.98 -46.25
N ASN A 29 -48.31 -19.70 -46.47
CA ASN A 29 -49.16 -18.92 -45.56
C ASN A 29 -50.68 -19.07 -45.83
N LYS A 30 -51.10 -20.19 -46.43
CA LYS A 30 -52.51 -20.43 -46.81
C LYS A 30 -53.15 -21.73 -46.33
N ASP A 31 -52.44 -22.64 -45.64
CA ASP A 31 -53.07 -23.83 -45.10
C ASP A 31 -52.62 -24.16 -43.66
N ASN A 32 -53.62 -24.39 -42.82
CA ASN A 32 -53.57 -24.38 -41.36
C ASN A 32 -53.14 -25.76 -40.79
N SER A 33 -51.90 -26.21 -41.05
CA SER A 33 -51.40 -27.50 -40.49
C SER A 33 -49.86 -27.64 -40.35
N THR A 34 -49.16 -26.66 -39.79
CA THR A 34 -47.69 -26.76 -39.58
C THR A 34 -47.26 -26.30 -38.19
N HIS A 35 -47.12 -27.23 -37.25
CA HIS A 35 -46.30 -27.06 -36.05
C HIS A 35 -45.16 -28.11 -35.98
N SER A 36 -45.36 -29.31 -36.53
CA SER A 36 -44.36 -30.40 -36.47
C SER A 36 -43.22 -30.26 -37.48
N ASN A 37 -43.43 -29.64 -38.65
CA ASN A 37 -42.39 -29.54 -39.68
C ASN A 37 -41.40 -28.36 -39.47
N LEU A 38 -41.74 -27.38 -38.62
CA LEU A 38 -40.84 -26.26 -38.30
C LEU A 38 -39.77 -26.66 -37.28
N GLN A 39 -40.10 -27.49 -36.28
CA GLN A 39 -39.13 -28.01 -35.31
C GLN A 39 -38.03 -28.86 -35.96
N GLY A 40 -38.36 -29.64 -37.01
CA GLY A 40 -37.39 -30.46 -37.75
C GLY A 40 -36.40 -29.63 -38.57
N MET A 41 -36.84 -28.54 -39.21
CA MET A 41 -35.97 -27.68 -40.02
C MET A 41 -35.05 -26.78 -39.17
N PHE A 42 -35.46 -26.39 -37.95
CA PHE A 42 -34.62 -25.61 -37.04
C PHE A 42 -33.53 -26.44 -36.34
N GLY A 43 -33.80 -27.73 -36.09
CA GLY A 43 -32.81 -28.66 -35.52
C GLY A 43 -31.59 -28.90 -36.43
N GLU A 44 -31.77 -28.87 -37.76
CA GLU A 44 -30.66 -29.02 -38.71
C GLU A 44 -29.84 -27.74 -38.89
N LEU A 45 -30.43 -26.55 -38.67
CA LEU A 45 -29.73 -25.27 -38.82
C LEU A 45 -28.77 -24.97 -37.65
N LEU A 46 -29.10 -25.42 -36.43
CA LEU A 46 -28.30 -25.29 -35.21
C LEU A 46 -26.98 -26.09 -35.22
N ASN A 47 -26.84 -27.06 -36.13
CA ASN A 47 -25.61 -27.86 -36.28
C ASN A 47 -24.69 -27.37 -37.42
N SER A 48 -25.04 -26.29 -38.11
CA SER A 48 -24.19 -25.68 -39.15
C SER A 48 -23.50 -24.42 -38.62
N ARG A 49 -22.25 -24.18 -39.02
CA ARG A 49 -21.36 -23.08 -38.58
C ARG A 49 -21.90 -21.68 -38.93
N ALA A 50 -23.02 -21.28 -38.34
CA ALA A 50 -23.53 -19.91 -38.33
C ALA A 50 -22.94 -19.16 -37.12
N SER A 51 -22.70 -17.85 -37.27
CA SER A 51 -22.15 -17.01 -36.20
C SER A 51 -23.10 -16.90 -35.00
N ASP A 52 -22.53 -16.78 -33.79
CA ASP A 52 -23.23 -16.84 -32.50
C ASP A 52 -24.43 -15.87 -32.37
N ASN A 53 -24.41 -14.74 -33.09
CA ASN A 53 -25.52 -13.79 -33.14
C ASN A 53 -26.78 -14.38 -33.81
N LEU A 54 -26.65 -15.27 -34.79
CA LEU A 54 -27.81 -15.89 -35.45
C LEU A 54 -28.43 -16.98 -34.59
N VAL A 55 -27.61 -17.68 -33.79
CA VAL A 55 -28.07 -18.71 -32.83
C VAL A 55 -28.85 -18.08 -31.69
N SER A 56 -28.39 -16.92 -31.17
CA SER A 56 -29.10 -16.15 -30.14
C SER A 56 -30.49 -15.68 -30.62
N ILE A 57 -30.58 -15.14 -31.83
CA ILE A 57 -31.85 -14.66 -32.40
C ILE A 57 -32.82 -15.82 -32.67
N LEU A 58 -32.30 -16.97 -33.11
CA LEU A 58 -33.11 -18.17 -33.35
C LEU A 58 -33.59 -18.83 -32.06
N GLN A 59 -32.79 -18.79 -30.98
CA GLN A 59 -33.18 -19.29 -29.67
C GLN A 59 -34.22 -18.39 -28.99
N GLU A 60 -34.11 -17.07 -29.15
CA GLU A 60 -35.14 -16.11 -28.71
C GLU A 60 -36.47 -16.32 -29.44
N LEU A 61 -36.44 -16.60 -30.75
CA LEU A 61 -37.61 -16.97 -31.53
C LEU A 61 -38.21 -18.32 -31.11
N LEU A 62 -37.39 -19.31 -30.75
CA LEU A 62 -37.86 -20.61 -30.26
C LEU A 62 -38.54 -20.49 -28.88
N ASN A 63 -37.99 -19.66 -28.00
CA ASN A 63 -38.55 -19.39 -26.68
C ASN A 63 -39.87 -18.61 -26.78
N HIS A 64 -40.00 -17.69 -27.76
CA HIS A 64 -41.25 -17.00 -28.05
C HIS A 64 -42.34 -17.96 -28.60
N ILE A 65 -41.95 -18.97 -29.37
CA ILE A 65 -42.90 -19.98 -29.89
C ILE A 65 -43.30 -20.99 -28.80
N GLN A 66 -42.42 -21.28 -27.83
CA GLN A 66 -42.76 -22.15 -26.70
C GLN A 66 -43.72 -21.49 -25.69
N SER A 67 -43.63 -20.17 -25.47
CA SER A 67 -44.57 -19.45 -24.58
C SER A 67 -46.01 -19.39 -25.10
N ASP A 68 -46.23 -19.58 -26.41
CA ASP A 68 -47.57 -19.66 -27.01
C ASP A 68 -48.18 -21.08 -26.97
N SER A 69 -47.39 -22.10 -26.62
CA SER A 69 -47.81 -23.51 -26.72
C SER A 69 -48.41 -24.13 -25.45
N ASP A 70 -48.42 -23.41 -24.31
CA ASP A 70 -49.01 -23.91 -23.06
C ASP A 70 -50.49 -23.53 -22.86
N SER A 71 -51.20 -23.28 -23.96
CA SER A 71 -52.65 -23.09 -23.99
C SER A 71 -53.44 -24.41 -24.08
N SER A 72 -53.00 -25.44 -23.35
CA SER A 72 -53.69 -26.74 -23.32
C SER A 72 -54.49 -27.00 -22.03
N HIS A 73 -55.21 -26.00 -21.51
CA HIS A 73 -56.41 -26.24 -20.70
C HIS A 73 -57.56 -25.36 -21.19
N ASN A 74 -58.54 -26.04 -21.80
CA ASN A 74 -59.68 -25.46 -22.51
C ASN A 74 -60.78 -25.00 -21.51
N GLN A 75 -60.54 -23.88 -20.83
CA GLN A 75 -61.52 -22.96 -20.25
C GLN A 75 -60.92 -21.53 -20.33
N PRO A 76 -61.66 -20.48 -20.72
CA PRO A 76 -61.14 -19.11 -20.68
C PRO A 76 -60.79 -18.75 -19.22
N PRO A 77 -59.65 -18.10 -18.90
CA PRO A 77 -59.39 -17.62 -17.55
C PRO A 77 -60.37 -16.49 -17.24
N GLN A 78 -61.50 -16.86 -16.65
CA GLN A 78 -62.55 -15.96 -16.19
C GLN A 78 -62.17 -15.42 -14.80
N ASN A 79 -61.07 -14.68 -14.66
CA ASN A 79 -60.76 -13.95 -13.40
C ASN A 79 -59.64 -12.89 -13.45
N GLU A 80 -59.16 -12.42 -14.61
CA GLU A 80 -58.26 -11.24 -14.62
C GLU A 80 -59.03 -9.97 -14.24
N ASN A 81 -58.76 -9.40 -13.05
CA ASN A 81 -59.34 -8.12 -12.67
C ASN A 81 -58.50 -6.96 -13.22
N LYS A 82 -59.13 -6.02 -13.91
CA LYS A 82 -58.44 -4.86 -14.51
C LYS A 82 -58.71 -3.59 -13.71
N LEU A 83 -57.68 -3.10 -13.03
CA LEU A 83 -57.70 -1.85 -12.26
C LEU A 83 -56.95 -0.76 -13.03
N ASN A 84 -57.58 0.40 -13.24
CA ASN A 84 -56.96 1.53 -13.93
C ASN A 84 -57.08 2.80 -13.09
N GLY A 85 -55.94 3.44 -12.85
CA GLY A 85 -55.82 4.74 -12.21
C GLY A 85 -56.08 5.90 -13.16
N THR A 86 -55.66 7.07 -12.70
CA THR A 86 -55.86 8.38 -13.30
C THR A 86 -54.51 9.04 -13.60
N ASN A 87 -54.49 10.35 -13.86
CA ASN A 87 -53.23 11.10 -13.99
C ASN A 87 -52.85 11.79 -12.65
N ARG A 88 -53.36 11.28 -11.53
CA ARG A 88 -53.11 11.76 -10.16
C ARG A 88 -52.64 10.57 -9.33
N ALA A 89 -52.04 10.86 -8.19
CA ALA A 89 -51.66 9.83 -7.23
C ALA A 89 -52.87 8.96 -6.81
N ASP A 90 -52.78 7.68 -7.12
CA ASP A 90 -53.77 6.66 -6.85
C ASP A 90 -53.24 5.59 -5.88
N THR A 91 -54.14 4.90 -5.20
CA THR A 91 -53.82 3.68 -4.45
C THR A 91 -54.72 2.57 -4.95
N LEU A 92 -54.13 1.61 -5.65
CA LEU A 92 -54.84 0.51 -6.29
C LEU A 92 -54.40 -0.81 -5.64
N THR A 93 -55.38 -1.62 -5.27
CA THR A 93 -55.14 -2.90 -4.59
C THR A 93 -55.89 -4.00 -5.32
N GLY A 94 -55.13 -4.99 -5.76
CA GLY A 94 -55.57 -6.23 -6.37
C GLY A 94 -56.30 -7.13 -5.39
N THR A 95 -56.67 -8.30 -5.87
CA THR A 95 -57.50 -9.27 -5.20
C THR A 95 -56.64 -10.43 -4.69
N LYS A 96 -57.03 -11.67 -4.97
CA LYS A 96 -56.26 -12.87 -4.64
C LYS A 96 -56.04 -13.75 -5.88
N ASN A 97 -56.44 -13.22 -7.03
CA ASN A 97 -56.37 -13.81 -8.34
C ASN A 97 -55.46 -12.90 -9.17
N ASP A 98 -54.96 -13.41 -10.30
CA ASP A 98 -54.15 -12.65 -11.24
C ASP A 98 -54.85 -11.32 -11.66
N ASP A 99 -54.25 -10.19 -11.33
CA ASP A 99 -54.76 -8.85 -11.62
C ASP A 99 -53.89 -8.11 -12.64
N ILE A 100 -54.49 -7.17 -13.38
CA ILE A 100 -53.77 -6.20 -14.22
C ILE A 100 -54.07 -4.81 -13.67
N ILE A 101 -53.04 -4.14 -13.15
CA ILE A 101 -53.15 -2.84 -12.47
C ILE A 101 -52.31 -1.80 -13.21
N ASN A 102 -52.94 -0.74 -13.71
CA ASN A 102 -52.25 0.38 -14.37
C ASN A 102 -52.45 1.69 -13.59
N GLY A 103 -51.40 2.29 -13.04
CA GLY A 103 -51.40 3.59 -12.35
C GLY A 103 -51.61 4.77 -13.30
N ARG A 104 -50.88 4.75 -14.42
CA ARG A 104 -50.83 5.75 -15.52
C ARG A 104 -49.97 6.96 -15.21
N GLY A 105 -50.43 7.89 -14.39
CA GLY A 105 -49.69 9.12 -14.13
C GLY A 105 -49.98 9.65 -12.74
N GLY A 106 -48.99 10.29 -12.12
CA GLY A 106 -49.05 10.61 -10.70
C GLY A 106 -48.14 9.68 -9.91
N ASN A 107 -48.04 9.91 -8.60
CA ASN A 107 -47.22 9.05 -7.74
C ASN A 107 -48.12 7.98 -7.12
N ASP A 108 -48.11 6.80 -7.70
CA ASP A 108 -49.09 5.76 -7.43
C ASP A 108 -48.57 4.72 -6.43
N THR A 109 -49.50 4.06 -5.74
CA THR A 109 -49.21 2.87 -4.93
C THR A 109 -50.04 1.70 -5.45
N LEU A 110 -49.37 0.72 -6.05
CA LEU A 110 -49.99 -0.46 -6.64
C LEU A 110 -49.63 -1.70 -5.82
N ILE A 111 -50.64 -2.51 -5.46
CA ILE A 111 -50.47 -3.71 -4.63
C ILE A 111 -51.22 -4.86 -5.32
N GLY A 112 -50.55 -5.94 -5.72
CA GLY A 112 -51.16 -7.11 -6.35
C GLY A 112 -51.83 -8.07 -5.36
N ASN A 113 -51.17 -8.32 -4.22
CA ASN A 113 -51.53 -9.25 -3.14
C ASN A 113 -51.23 -10.72 -3.44
N LYS A 114 -52.15 -11.47 -4.06
CA LYS A 114 -51.91 -12.88 -4.42
C LYS A 114 -52.35 -13.08 -5.85
N GLY A 115 -51.70 -14.00 -6.55
CA GLY A 115 -51.93 -14.23 -7.97
C GLY A 115 -50.68 -13.85 -8.74
N ASN A 116 -50.66 -14.15 -10.03
CA ASN A 116 -49.59 -13.70 -10.92
C ASN A 116 -50.00 -12.35 -11.52
N ASP A 117 -49.63 -11.27 -10.86
CA ASP A 117 -50.15 -9.94 -11.13
C ASP A 117 -49.28 -9.17 -12.15
N ARG A 118 -49.90 -8.29 -12.92
CA ARG A 118 -49.19 -7.35 -13.83
C ARG A 118 -49.44 -5.92 -13.37
N LEU A 119 -48.43 -5.27 -12.82
CA LEU A 119 -48.50 -3.91 -12.28
C LEU A 119 -47.68 -2.97 -13.18
N ASN A 120 -48.26 -1.83 -13.55
CA ASN A 120 -47.60 -0.77 -14.32
C ASN A 120 -47.83 0.59 -13.67
N GLY A 121 -46.79 1.20 -13.12
CA GLY A 121 -46.81 2.52 -12.46
C GLY A 121 -47.16 3.63 -13.45
N GLY A 122 -46.33 3.80 -14.47
CA GLY A 122 -46.55 4.77 -15.54
C GLY A 122 -45.64 5.97 -15.38
N ASN A 123 -46.17 7.18 -15.24
CA ASN A 123 -45.35 8.38 -15.01
C ASN A 123 -45.48 8.85 -13.56
N GLY A 124 -44.38 8.99 -12.84
CA GLY A 124 -44.35 9.55 -11.50
C GLY A 124 -43.36 8.81 -10.62
N LYS A 125 -43.45 9.02 -9.31
CA LYS A 125 -42.67 8.23 -8.35
C LYS A 125 -43.58 7.19 -7.74
N ASP A 126 -43.53 5.99 -8.27
CA ASP A 126 -44.48 4.93 -8.00
C ASP A 126 -43.94 3.93 -6.97
N THR A 127 -44.85 3.28 -6.26
CA THR A 127 -44.55 2.18 -5.35
C THR A 127 -45.36 0.95 -5.74
N LEU A 128 -44.70 -0.06 -6.27
CA LEU A 128 -45.31 -1.30 -6.74
C LEU A 128 -44.94 -2.46 -5.81
N ARG A 129 -45.94 -3.26 -5.44
CA ARG A 129 -45.78 -4.48 -4.64
C ARG A 129 -46.55 -5.62 -5.30
N GLY A 130 -45.85 -6.65 -5.78
CA GLY A 130 -46.46 -7.83 -6.39
C GLY A 130 -47.26 -8.62 -5.34
N GLY A 131 -46.57 -9.29 -4.43
CA GLY A 131 -47.19 -10.00 -3.32
C GLY A 131 -46.82 -11.48 -3.32
N GLN A 132 -47.79 -12.38 -3.49
CA GLN A 132 -47.56 -13.82 -3.63
C GLN A 132 -47.93 -14.25 -5.05
N GLY A 133 -47.03 -14.95 -5.73
CA GLY A 133 -47.20 -15.36 -7.12
C GLY A 133 -46.04 -14.86 -7.96
N ASN A 134 -46.05 -15.19 -9.25
CA ASN A 134 -45.03 -14.76 -10.19
C ASN A 134 -45.50 -13.47 -10.87
N ASP A 135 -45.06 -12.34 -10.35
CA ASP A 135 -45.55 -11.02 -10.69
C ASP A 135 -44.70 -10.34 -11.79
N THR A 136 -45.30 -9.43 -12.54
CA THR A 136 -44.61 -8.54 -13.48
C THR A 136 -44.85 -7.09 -13.08
N LEU A 137 -43.79 -6.39 -12.66
CA LEU A 137 -43.82 -5.00 -12.20
C LEU A 137 -43.04 -4.10 -13.17
N LEU A 138 -43.71 -3.06 -13.68
CA LEU A 138 -43.13 -2.02 -14.53
C LEU A 138 -43.26 -0.67 -13.80
N GLY A 139 -42.15 -0.05 -13.39
CA GLY A 139 -42.14 1.27 -12.75
C GLY A 139 -42.55 2.35 -13.74
N GLY A 140 -41.76 2.53 -14.79
CA GLY A 140 -42.05 3.45 -15.88
C GLY A 140 -41.12 4.65 -15.85
N ASN A 141 -41.67 5.86 -15.86
CA ASN A 141 -40.89 7.09 -15.81
C ASN A 141 -40.94 7.70 -14.41
N GLY A 142 -39.79 7.86 -13.77
CA GLY A 142 -39.59 8.54 -12.51
C GLY A 142 -38.82 7.66 -11.54
N ASN A 143 -38.76 8.04 -10.26
CA ASN A 143 -37.95 7.30 -9.30
C ASN A 143 -38.87 6.36 -8.51
N ASP A 144 -38.83 5.09 -8.86
CA ASP A 144 -39.81 4.10 -8.44
C ASP A 144 -39.26 3.16 -7.36
N LYS A 145 -40.19 2.49 -6.68
CA LYS A 145 -39.92 1.44 -5.70
C LYS A 145 -40.68 0.19 -6.06
N LEU A 146 -39.97 -0.85 -6.50
CA LEU A 146 -40.56 -2.11 -6.92
C LEU A 146 -40.18 -3.21 -5.92
N ARG A 147 -41.18 -3.94 -5.46
CA ARG A 147 -41.00 -5.12 -4.61
C ARG A 147 -41.79 -6.30 -5.20
N GLY A 148 -41.10 -7.35 -5.61
CA GLY A 148 -41.71 -8.56 -6.17
C GLY A 148 -42.58 -9.26 -5.13
N GLY A 149 -41.95 -9.89 -4.15
CA GLY A 149 -42.65 -10.52 -3.05
C GLY A 149 -42.24 -11.98 -2.90
N ALA A 150 -43.17 -12.91 -3.02
CA ALA A 150 -42.90 -14.34 -2.96
C ALA A 150 -43.32 -14.97 -4.29
N GLY A 151 -42.39 -15.63 -4.97
CA GLY A 151 -42.58 -16.17 -6.32
C GLY A 151 -41.46 -15.67 -7.23
N ASN A 152 -41.47 -16.11 -8.48
CA ASN A 152 -40.45 -15.75 -9.46
C ASN A 152 -40.92 -14.51 -10.23
N ASP A 153 -40.42 -13.35 -9.84
CA ASP A 153 -40.93 -12.05 -10.28
C ASP A 153 -40.08 -11.41 -11.38
N GLN A 154 -40.71 -10.57 -12.20
CA GLN A 154 -40.05 -9.73 -13.20
C GLN A 154 -40.26 -8.26 -12.87
N LEU A 155 -39.19 -7.56 -12.51
CA LEU A 155 -39.20 -6.15 -12.14
C LEU A 155 -38.41 -5.33 -13.17
N ASN A 156 -39.01 -4.24 -13.66
CA ASN A 156 -38.36 -3.27 -14.53
C ASN A 156 -38.59 -1.84 -14.02
N GLY A 157 -37.54 -1.16 -13.59
CA GLY A 157 -37.58 0.22 -13.08
C GLY A 157 -38.00 1.21 -14.17
N GLY A 158 -37.29 1.20 -15.30
CA GLY A 158 -37.61 2.01 -16.47
C GLY A 158 -36.65 3.18 -16.59
N THR A 159 -37.12 4.41 -16.40
CA THR A 159 -36.24 5.59 -16.39
C THR A 159 -36.35 6.32 -15.06
N GLY A 160 -35.22 6.65 -14.46
CA GLY A 160 -35.14 7.36 -13.18
C GLY A 160 -34.14 6.66 -12.27
N ALA A 161 -34.12 7.05 -11.00
CA ALA A 161 -33.28 6.35 -10.02
C ALA A 161 -34.19 5.42 -9.20
N ASP A 162 -34.18 4.14 -9.55
CA ASP A 162 -35.13 3.15 -9.06
C ASP A 162 -34.57 2.28 -7.94
N ASN A 163 -35.46 1.74 -7.11
CA ASN A 163 -35.13 0.76 -6.08
C ASN A 163 -35.89 -0.53 -6.34
N LEU A 164 -35.17 -1.58 -6.69
CA LEU A 164 -35.73 -2.88 -7.03
C LEU A 164 -35.34 -3.92 -5.98
N ARG A 165 -36.32 -4.71 -5.52
CA ARG A 165 -36.13 -5.82 -4.60
C ARG A 165 -37.02 -6.99 -5.01
N GLY A 166 -36.40 -8.12 -5.35
CA GLY A 166 -37.09 -9.34 -5.75
C GLY A 166 -37.84 -9.99 -4.59
N ASN A 167 -37.19 -10.11 -3.43
CA ASN A 167 -37.61 -10.89 -2.28
C ASN A 167 -37.45 -12.41 -2.51
N ALA A 168 -38.46 -13.22 -2.23
CA ALA A 168 -38.30 -14.67 -2.15
C ALA A 168 -38.70 -15.31 -3.48
N GLY A 169 -37.77 -15.99 -4.13
CA GLY A 169 -37.98 -16.65 -5.42
C GLY A 169 -36.88 -16.30 -6.40
N ASP A 170 -36.95 -16.86 -7.60
CA ASP A 170 -35.93 -16.62 -8.63
C ASP A 170 -36.37 -15.45 -9.52
N ASP A 171 -35.81 -14.27 -9.27
CA ASP A 171 -36.30 -13.01 -9.82
C ASP A 171 -35.45 -12.47 -10.98
N THR A 172 -36.06 -11.68 -11.85
CA THR A 172 -35.37 -10.87 -12.85
C THR A 172 -35.58 -9.38 -12.57
N LEU A 173 -34.49 -8.66 -12.31
CA LEU A 173 -34.49 -7.24 -11.96
C LEU A 173 -33.76 -6.44 -13.05
N ILE A 174 -34.45 -5.45 -13.63
CA ILE A 174 -33.93 -4.60 -14.70
C ILE A 174 -34.06 -3.14 -14.26
N GLY A 175 -32.94 -2.42 -14.10
CA GLY A 175 -32.95 -1.01 -13.69
C GLY A 175 -33.43 -0.11 -14.82
N GLY A 176 -32.68 -0.10 -15.93
CA GLY A 176 -33.04 0.63 -17.13
C GLY A 176 -32.15 1.84 -17.36
N ARG A 177 -32.68 3.05 -17.27
CA ARG A 177 -31.90 4.29 -17.37
C ARG A 177 -31.91 5.02 -16.04
N GLY A 178 -30.73 5.39 -15.56
CA GLY A 178 -30.53 6.18 -14.36
C GLY A 178 -29.64 5.42 -13.38
N ASN A 179 -29.59 5.86 -12.14
CA ASN A 179 -28.70 5.24 -11.15
C ASN A 179 -29.55 4.37 -10.23
N ASP A 180 -29.54 3.07 -10.50
CA ASP A 180 -30.48 2.13 -9.89
C ASP A 180 -29.84 1.36 -8.73
N VAL A 181 -30.70 0.93 -7.79
CA VAL A 181 -30.30 0.18 -6.61
C VAL A 181 -31.04 -1.15 -6.56
N PHE A 182 -30.28 -2.22 -6.57
CA PHE A 182 -30.76 -3.60 -6.46
C PHE A 182 -30.46 -4.13 -5.06
N MET A 183 -31.45 -4.77 -4.44
CA MET A 183 -31.27 -5.51 -3.19
C MET A 183 -31.48 -6.99 -3.46
N ASP A 184 -30.41 -7.76 -3.26
CA ASP A 184 -30.40 -9.21 -3.40
C ASP A 184 -30.50 -9.86 -2.01
N ASP A 185 -31.71 -10.30 -1.65
CA ASP A 185 -32.00 -10.86 -0.33
C ASP A 185 -32.17 -12.38 -0.31
N GLU A 186 -32.84 -13.00 -1.29
CA GLU A 186 -33.05 -14.45 -1.38
C GLU A 186 -33.14 -14.91 -2.86
N GLY A 187 -33.00 -16.22 -3.13
CA GLY A 187 -33.24 -16.81 -4.46
C GLY A 187 -32.08 -16.78 -5.45
N VAL A 188 -32.36 -17.20 -6.70
CA VAL A 188 -31.45 -17.19 -7.85
C VAL A 188 -31.88 -16.09 -8.83
N ASN A 189 -31.20 -14.95 -8.75
CA ASN A 189 -31.61 -13.70 -9.36
C ASN A 189 -30.78 -13.33 -10.61
N ILE A 190 -31.46 -12.69 -11.56
CA ILE A 190 -30.84 -12.08 -12.75
C ILE A 190 -30.98 -10.56 -12.65
N ILE A 191 -29.86 -9.87 -12.48
CA ILE A 191 -29.79 -8.42 -12.33
C ILE A 191 -29.18 -7.78 -13.58
N LYS A 192 -29.86 -6.78 -14.13
CA LYS A 192 -29.38 -5.96 -15.25
C LYS A 192 -29.48 -4.48 -14.86
N GLY A 193 -28.34 -3.83 -14.63
CA GLY A 193 -28.31 -2.41 -14.24
C GLY A 193 -28.84 -1.52 -15.36
N GLY A 194 -28.11 -1.46 -16.47
CA GLY A 194 -28.54 -0.75 -17.67
C GLY A 194 -27.64 0.43 -17.95
N ASN A 195 -28.22 1.60 -18.21
CA ASN A 195 -27.46 2.83 -18.42
C ASN A 195 -27.47 3.67 -17.15
N GLY A 196 -26.28 4.02 -16.66
CA GLY A 196 -26.10 4.90 -15.52
C GLY A 196 -25.04 4.35 -14.60
N ARG A 197 -25.09 4.70 -13.32
CA ARG A 197 -24.21 4.14 -12.30
C ARG A 197 -25.04 3.34 -11.31
N ASP A 198 -24.99 2.03 -11.47
CA ASP A 198 -25.86 1.09 -10.79
C ASP A 198 -25.17 0.45 -9.58
N THR A 199 -25.96 0.14 -8.55
CA THR A 199 -25.48 -0.46 -7.30
C THR A 199 -26.22 -1.74 -6.98
N LEU A 200 -25.49 -2.85 -6.88
CA LEU A 200 -25.99 -4.10 -6.31
C LEU A 200 -25.58 -4.22 -4.84
N ARG A 201 -26.57 -4.40 -3.96
CA ARG A 201 -26.35 -4.70 -2.53
C ARG A 201 -26.52 -6.19 -2.27
N LEU A 202 -25.47 -6.79 -1.75
CA LEU A 202 -25.35 -8.20 -1.38
C LEU A 202 -25.39 -8.31 0.15
N SER A 203 -26.05 -9.34 0.66
CA SER A 203 -26.37 -9.46 2.09
C SER A 203 -25.25 -10.03 2.96
N LYS A 204 -24.17 -10.55 2.36
CA LYS A 204 -23.07 -11.25 3.05
C LYS A 204 -21.71 -10.60 2.77
N ALA A 205 -20.67 -11.08 3.47
CA ALA A 205 -19.30 -10.62 3.27
C ALA A 205 -18.78 -11.09 1.90
N VAL A 206 -17.81 -10.37 1.33
CA VAL A 206 -17.25 -10.74 0.01
C VAL A 206 -16.69 -12.17 0.00
N ALA A 207 -16.07 -12.60 1.11
CA ALA A 207 -15.49 -13.93 1.26
C ALA A 207 -16.53 -15.06 1.35
N ASP A 208 -17.80 -14.75 1.59
CA ASP A 208 -18.90 -15.73 1.64
C ASP A 208 -19.50 -16.04 0.26
N TYR A 209 -19.00 -15.38 -0.78
CA TYR A 209 -19.38 -15.63 -2.17
C TYR A 209 -18.21 -16.26 -2.94
N SER A 210 -18.50 -17.32 -3.68
CA SER A 210 -17.71 -17.70 -4.84
C SER A 210 -18.12 -16.80 -6.00
N ILE A 211 -17.26 -15.86 -6.35
CA ILE A 211 -17.54 -14.87 -7.39
C ILE A 211 -16.79 -15.25 -8.67
N THR A 212 -17.42 -15.14 -9.84
CA THR A 212 -16.74 -15.26 -11.15
C THR A 212 -17.18 -14.16 -12.09
N PHE A 213 -16.37 -13.83 -13.09
CA PHE A 213 -16.73 -12.87 -14.13
C PHE A 213 -16.53 -13.49 -15.53
N ASP A 214 -17.63 -13.71 -16.25
CA ASP A 214 -17.63 -14.23 -17.63
C ASP A 214 -18.55 -13.39 -18.52
N LYS A 215 -18.15 -13.15 -19.78
CA LYS A 215 -18.96 -12.45 -20.80
C LYS A 215 -19.71 -11.21 -20.27
N ASN A 216 -18.98 -10.30 -19.60
CA ASN A 216 -19.53 -9.08 -18.98
C ASN A 216 -20.57 -9.29 -17.87
N THR A 217 -20.60 -10.47 -17.25
CA THR A 217 -21.54 -10.83 -16.19
C THR A 217 -20.78 -11.32 -14.96
N PHE A 218 -21.05 -10.71 -13.82
CA PHE A 218 -20.65 -11.25 -12.53
C PHE A 218 -21.61 -12.36 -12.11
N VAL A 219 -21.06 -13.40 -11.52
CA VAL A 219 -21.81 -14.51 -10.94
C VAL A 219 -21.43 -14.58 -9.47
N PHE A 220 -22.41 -14.50 -8.58
CA PHE A 220 -22.25 -14.58 -7.14
C PHE A 220 -22.88 -15.87 -6.67
N LYS A 221 -22.06 -16.84 -6.27
CA LYS A 221 -22.55 -18.10 -5.70
C LYS A 221 -22.33 -18.12 -4.20
N ASP A 222 -23.40 -18.21 -3.43
CA ASP A 222 -23.30 -18.25 -1.97
C ASP A 222 -23.02 -19.67 -1.45
N ASN A 223 -22.72 -19.78 -0.15
CA ASN A 223 -22.44 -21.06 0.53
C ASN A 223 -23.64 -22.03 0.57
N LEU A 224 -24.85 -21.58 0.22
CA LEU A 224 -26.04 -22.43 0.11
C LEU A 224 -26.24 -22.95 -1.32
N GLY A 225 -25.43 -22.49 -2.27
CA GLY A 225 -25.46 -22.87 -3.68
C GLY A 225 -26.35 -21.98 -4.55
N ASN A 226 -26.95 -20.92 -4.00
CA ASN A 226 -27.73 -19.95 -4.77
C ASN A 226 -26.79 -19.13 -5.65
N GLN A 227 -27.19 -18.86 -6.89
CA GLN A 227 -26.33 -18.24 -7.90
C GLN A 227 -26.98 -17.02 -8.54
N ASN A 228 -26.56 -15.83 -8.11
CA ASN A 228 -27.06 -14.57 -8.65
C ASN A 228 -26.16 -14.08 -9.78
N THR A 229 -26.74 -13.46 -10.81
CA THR A 229 -26.01 -12.90 -11.94
C THR A 229 -26.24 -11.41 -12.05
N ALA A 230 -25.19 -10.65 -12.35
CA ALA A 230 -25.28 -9.20 -12.50
C ALA A 230 -24.47 -8.72 -13.71
N ASN A 231 -25.10 -7.98 -14.61
CA ASN A 231 -24.43 -7.31 -15.73
C ASN A 231 -24.76 -5.81 -15.77
N ASN A 232 -23.84 -5.02 -16.33
CA ASN A 232 -23.91 -3.55 -16.35
C ASN A 232 -24.19 -2.96 -14.96
N VAL A 233 -23.43 -3.40 -13.96
CA VAL A 233 -23.45 -2.87 -12.59
C VAL A 233 -22.04 -2.37 -12.25
N GLU A 234 -21.92 -1.12 -11.83
CA GLU A 234 -20.63 -0.47 -11.58
C GLU A 234 -20.17 -0.59 -10.13
N ARG A 235 -21.10 -0.79 -9.19
CA ARG A 235 -20.83 -0.82 -7.75
C ARG A 235 -21.47 -2.03 -7.07
N PHE A 236 -20.66 -2.74 -6.29
CA PHE A 236 -21.05 -3.87 -5.46
C PHE A 236 -20.85 -3.49 -4.00
N VAL A 237 -21.89 -3.68 -3.20
CA VAL A 237 -21.91 -3.40 -1.77
C VAL A 237 -22.12 -4.73 -1.06
N PHE A 238 -21.06 -5.28 -0.49
CA PHE A 238 -21.10 -6.43 0.42
C PHE A 238 -21.34 -5.93 1.84
N SER A 239 -21.55 -6.84 2.79
CA SER A 239 -21.72 -6.45 4.20
C SER A 239 -20.45 -5.89 4.85
N ASP A 240 -19.28 -6.18 4.29
CA ASP A 240 -17.95 -5.85 4.80
C ASP A 240 -17.14 -4.90 3.90
N ILE A 241 -17.45 -4.83 2.60
CA ILE A 241 -16.68 -4.03 1.63
C ILE A 241 -17.54 -3.45 0.51
N HIS A 242 -17.10 -2.30 -0.01
CA HIS A 242 -17.65 -1.69 -1.21
C HIS A 242 -16.65 -1.79 -2.36
N LEU A 243 -17.02 -2.47 -3.45
CA LEU A 243 -16.14 -2.66 -4.60
C LEU A 243 -16.77 -2.06 -5.86
N SER A 244 -15.98 -1.37 -6.65
CA SER A 244 -16.31 -1.09 -8.04
C SER A 244 -16.20 -2.37 -8.88
N ALA A 245 -16.85 -2.40 -10.03
CA ALA A 245 -16.70 -3.50 -10.99
C ALA A 245 -15.23 -3.74 -11.37
N THR A 246 -14.41 -2.69 -11.48
CA THR A 246 -12.98 -2.82 -11.77
C THR A 246 -12.23 -3.48 -10.62
N GLN A 247 -12.46 -3.03 -9.38
CA GLN A 247 -11.81 -3.60 -8.19
C GLN A 247 -12.23 -5.06 -7.97
N LEU A 248 -13.52 -5.39 -8.15
CA LEU A 248 -14.01 -6.75 -8.04
C LEU A 248 -13.40 -7.65 -9.13
N LYS A 249 -13.27 -7.16 -10.38
CA LYS A 249 -12.57 -7.91 -11.44
C LYS A 249 -11.10 -8.16 -11.10
N LYS A 250 -10.40 -7.14 -10.58
CA LYS A 250 -8.99 -7.27 -10.17
C LYS A 250 -8.84 -8.35 -9.08
N LEU A 251 -9.71 -8.32 -8.07
CA LEU A 251 -9.78 -9.35 -7.02
C LEU A 251 -10.00 -10.76 -7.59
N LEU A 252 -10.84 -10.89 -8.63
CA LEU A 252 -11.15 -12.16 -9.29
C LEU A 252 -10.04 -12.70 -10.20
N THR A 253 -9.25 -11.82 -10.81
CA THR A 253 -8.20 -12.21 -11.75
C THR A 253 -6.86 -12.47 -11.08
N GLU A 254 -6.60 -11.82 -9.96
CA GLU A 254 -5.28 -11.86 -9.29
C GLU A 254 -5.28 -12.75 -8.03
N THR A 255 -6.45 -13.10 -7.46
CA THR A 255 -6.58 -13.81 -6.17
C THR A 255 -5.52 -13.38 -5.12
N PRO A 256 -5.33 -12.08 -4.85
CA PRO A 256 -4.49 -11.70 -3.74
C PRO A 256 -5.15 -12.24 -2.46
N ASP A 257 -4.39 -12.99 -1.69
CA ASP A 257 -4.84 -13.43 -0.38
C ASP A 257 -4.90 -12.19 0.53
N MET A 258 -6.11 -11.66 0.70
CA MET A 258 -6.40 -10.39 1.39
C MET A 258 -5.96 -10.36 2.87
N ARG A 259 -5.44 -11.49 3.39
CA ARG A 259 -4.81 -11.62 4.71
C ARG A 259 -3.39 -11.05 4.77
N TYR A 260 -2.73 -10.84 3.63
CA TYR A 260 -1.35 -10.34 3.55
C TYR A 260 -1.26 -9.08 2.67
N HIS A 261 -0.20 -8.29 2.87
CA HIS A 261 0.17 -7.25 1.89
C HIS A 261 0.37 -7.89 0.52
N THR A 262 -0.17 -7.28 -0.53
CA THR A 262 0.24 -7.63 -1.90
C THR A 262 1.68 -7.15 -2.11
N ILE A 263 2.35 -7.69 -3.13
CA ILE A 263 3.73 -7.28 -3.46
C ILE A 263 3.77 -5.83 -3.97
N ASP A 264 2.78 -5.43 -4.77
CA ASP A 264 2.67 -4.07 -5.32
C ASP A 264 2.07 -3.03 -4.35
N GLY A 265 1.72 -3.44 -3.13
CA GLY A 265 1.11 -2.58 -2.11
C GLY A 265 -0.37 -2.23 -2.35
N THR A 266 -1.03 -2.78 -3.38
CA THR A 266 -2.47 -2.59 -3.58
C THR A 266 -3.34 -3.31 -2.54
N PHE A 267 -4.60 -2.90 -2.47
CA PHE A 267 -5.61 -3.46 -1.56
C PHE A 267 -5.30 -3.34 -0.06
N ASN A 268 -4.25 -2.62 0.35
CA ASN A 268 -4.05 -2.31 1.76
C ASN A 268 -5.23 -1.46 2.28
N ASN A 269 -5.59 -0.38 1.57
CA ASN A 269 -6.85 0.33 1.80
C ASN A 269 -7.99 -0.25 0.96
N LEU A 270 -9.07 -0.71 1.61
CA LEU A 270 -10.18 -1.37 0.91
C LEU A 270 -11.12 -0.40 0.19
N ASN A 271 -11.21 0.85 0.65
CA ASN A 271 -12.01 1.90 -0.01
C ASN A 271 -11.26 2.53 -1.19
N ASN A 272 -9.92 2.58 -1.10
CA ASN A 272 -9.03 3.06 -2.17
C ASN A 272 -7.85 2.09 -2.40
N PRO A 273 -8.06 0.97 -3.11
CA PRO A 273 -7.08 -0.09 -3.30
C PRO A 273 -5.77 0.30 -3.97
N ASP A 274 -5.72 1.44 -4.66
CA ASP A 274 -4.50 1.92 -5.31
C ASP A 274 -3.71 2.93 -4.44
N VAL A 275 -4.19 3.30 -3.25
CA VAL A 275 -3.44 4.22 -2.39
C VAL A 275 -2.21 3.52 -1.82
N GLY A 276 -1.05 4.18 -1.87
CA GLY A 276 0.21 3.65 -1.32
C GLY A 276 0.87 2.52 -2.13
N LYS A 277 0.32 2.15 -3.29
CA LYS A 277 0.94 1.15 -4.17
C LYS A 277 2.25 1.65 -4.80
N ALA A 278 3.01 0.72 -5.37
CA ALA A 278 4.16 1.04 -6.23
C ALA A 278 3.76 1.89 -7.45
N GLN A 279 4.68 2.74 -7.92
CA GLN A 279 4.46 3.68 -9.04
C GLN A 279 3.34 4.70 -8.79
N SER A 280 3.20 5.13 -7.54
CA SER A 280 2.18 6.10 -7.13
C SER A 280 2.78 7.50 -6.97
N PRO A 281 2.01 8.58 -7.21
CA PRO A 281 2.52 9.95 -7.09
C PRO A 281 2.90 10.27 -5.63
N PHE A 282 3.93 11.09 -5.41
CA PHE A 282 4.15 11.66 -4.08
C PHE A 282 3.01 12.59 -3.68
N MET A 283 2.73 12.64 -2.38
CA MET A 283 1.76 13.56 -1.80
C MET A 283 2.41 14.91 -1.53
N ASP A 284 1.72 16.00 -1.87
CA ASP A 284 2.11 17.32 -1.42
C ASP A 284 1.35 17.69 -0.13
N VAL A 285 2.09 17.96 0.95
CA VAL A 285 1.55 18.35 2.25
C VAL A 285 1.96 19.74 2.69
N LEU A 286 2.96 20.35 2.05
CA LEU A 286 3.52 21.66 2.42
C LEU A 286 3.30 22.74 1.36
N GLY A 287 2.82 22.36 0.18
CA GLY A 287 2.70 23.23 -0.99
C GLY A 287 3.93 23.14 -1.89
N LYS A 288 3.72 23.24 -3.20
CA LYS A 288 4.78 23.38 -4.22
C LYS A 288 5.08 24.83 -4.54
N ASP A 289 6.34 25.14 -4.81
CA ASP A 289 6.77 26.45 -5.35
C ASP A 289 7.45 26.31 -6.72
N ILE A 290 6.64 26.48 -7.77
CA ILE A 290 7.12 26.43 -9.17
C ILE A 290 8.06 27.57 -9.55
N THR A 291 8.14 28.65 -8.75
CA THR A 291 9.04 29.78 -9.02
C THR A 291 10.49 29.49 -8.60
N ARG A 292 10.68 28.39 -7.86
CA ARG A 292 11.95 27.94 -7.27
C ARG A 292 12.45 26.64 -7.90
N GLY A 293 11.96 26.30 -9.10
CA GLY A 293 12.38 25.13 -9.85
C GLY A 293 13.86 25.17 -10.27
N VAL A 294 14.33 24.11 -10.92
CA VAL A 294 15.74 23.94 -11.36
C VAL A 294 16.31 25.12 -12.18
N ASP A 295 15.46 25.84 -12.91
CA ASP A 295 15.86 26.98 -13.76
C ASP A 295 15.74 28.33 -13.05
N SER A 296 15.53 28.36 -11.73
CA SER A 296 15.31 29.60 -10.99
C SER A 296 16.59 30.44 -10.91
N ALA A 297 16.68 31.48 -11.74
CA ALA A 297 17.82 32.40 -11.79
C ALA A 297 18.01 33.26 -10.52
N ASN A 298 17.09 33.20 -9.56
CA ASN A 298 17.10 34.02 -8.34
C ASN A 298 17.64 33.26 -7.11
N LEU A 299 17.97 31.98 -7.24
CA LEU A 299 18.52 31.19 -6.14
C LEU A 299 20.03 30.97 -6.32
N PRO A 300 20.80 30.91 -5.22
CA PRO A 300 22.21 30.58 -5.32
C PRO A 300 22.42 29.20 -5.95
N ASN A 301 23.56 29.03 -6.60
CA ASN A 301 23.90 27.76 -7.23
C ASN A 301 24.04 26.65 -6.16
N PRO A 302 23.51 25.43 -6.39
CA PRO A 302 23.60 24.33 -5.41
C PRO A 302 25.03 24.01 -4.94
N ARG A 303 26.02 24.08 -5.83
CA ARG A 303 27.42 23.84 -5.49
C ARG A 303 28.03 24.97 -4.68
N GLU A 304 27.63 26.23 -4.92
CA GLU A 304 28.02 27.34 -4.04
C GLU A 304 27.47 27.16 -2.62
N ILE A 305 26.21 26.70 -2.49
CA ILE A 305 25.60 26.40 -1.20
C ILE A 305 26.33 25.25 -0.51
N SER A 306 26.61 24.16 -1.21
CA SER A 306 27.37 23.02 -0.67
C SER A 306 28.76 23.46 -0.18
N ASN A 307 29.48 24.26 -0.97
CA ASN A 307 30.80 24.78 -0.59
C ASN A 307 30.76 25.68 0.66
N ALA A 308 29.71 26.49 0.81
CA ALA A 308 29.58 27.42 1.93
C ALA A 308 29.06 26.77 3.22
N VAL A 309 28.13 25.83 3.10
CA VAL A 309 27.32 25.33 4.23
C VAL A 309 27.63 23.87 4.56
N SER A 310 27.90 23.04 3.56
CA SER A 310 28.03 21.59 3.71
C SER A 310 29.46 21.07 3.76
N ALA A 311 30.46 21.93 3.60
CA ALA A 311 31.86 21.53 3.76
C ALA A 311 32.16 21.11 5.21
N GLN A 312 32.79 19.95 5.38
CA GLN A 312 33.19 19.40 6.67
C GLN A 312 34.71 19.36 6.82
N ASP A 313 35.22 19.95 7.91
CA ASP A 313 36.64 19.90 8.26
C ASP A 313 36.88 18.80 9.30
N GLY A 314 37.17 17.59 8.83
CA GLY A 314 37.37 16.41 9.69
C GLY A 314 36.07 15.79 10.21
N ASN A 315 36.16 14.90 11.19
CA ASN A 315 34.99 14.20 11.72
C ASN A 315 34.22 15.08 12.71
N THR A 316 32.89 15.05 12.60
CA THR A 316 31.95 15.68 13.52
C THR A 316 31.04 14.60 14.07
N GLU A 317 31.46 13.94 15.15
CA GLU A 317 30.67 12.87 15.77
C GLU A 317 29.34 13.40 16.32
N ASN A 318 28.28 12.60 16.20
CA ASN A 318 26.98 12.97 16.75
C ASN A 318 27.01 12.96 18.28
N ALA A 319 26.39 13.98 18.89
CA ALA A 319 26.44 14.20 20.33
C ALA A 319 25.75 13.11 21.18
N LYS A 320 24.91 12.26 20.57
CA LYS A 320 24.21 11.17 21.26
C LYS A 320 24.95 9.84 21.22
N GLY A 321 26.13 9.78 20.60
CA GLY A 321 26.91 8.55 20.47
C GLY A 321 26.20 7.47 19.66
N LEU A 322 25.33 7.84 18.72
CA LEU A 322 24.71 6.89 17.79
C LEU A 322 25.77 6.24 16.91
N SER A 323 25.54 4.98 16.56
CA SER A 323 26.42 4.22 15.70
C SER A 323 26.12 4.44 14.22
N ASP A 324 27.04 4.00 13.35
CA ASP A 324 26.78 3.93 11.92
C ASP A 324 25.61 2.98 11.59
N MET A 325 25.31 2.01 12.46
CA MET A 325 24.10 1.16 12.33
C MET A 325 22.82 1.99 12.33
N PHE A 326 22.78 3.15 13.01
CA PHE A 326 21.61 4.01 13.04
C PHE A 326 21.25 4.56 11.65
N TRP A 327 22.22 5.13 10.93
CA TRP A 327 21.95 5.65 9.59
C TRP A 327 21.83 4.51 8.57
N LEU A 328 22.50 3.37 8.78
CA LEU A 328 22.30 2.18 7.95
C LEU A 328 20.85 1.66 8.04
N TRP A 329 20.28 1.60 9.25
CA TRP A 329 18.86 1.27 9.43
C TRP A 329 17.97 2.29 8.74
N GLY A 330 18.26 3.60 8.89
CA GLY A 330 17.52 4.67 8.23
C GLY A 330 17.54 4.57 6.70
N GLN A 331 18.69 4.24 6.09
CA GLN A 331 18.82 4.02 4.66
C GLN A 331 18.06 2.76 4.21
N PHE A 332 18.21 1.66 4.94
CA PHE A 332 17.49 0.42 4.67
C PHE A 332 15.96 0.64 4.72
N LEU A 333 15.50 1.47 5.66
CA LEU A 333 14.10 1.86 5.81
C LEU A 333 13.62 2.81 4.70
N ASP A 334 14.41 3.81 4.30
CA ASP A 334 14.08 4.67 3.14
C ASP A 334 13.85 3.82 1.89
N HIS A 335 14.69 2.80 1.70
CA HIS A 335 14.60 1.89 0.58
C HIS A 335 13.40 0.94 0.63
N ASP A 336 12.68 0.86 1.74
CA ASP A 336 11.43 0.11 1.87
C ASP A 336 10.22 0.93 1.40
N ILE A 337 10.28 2.25 1.52
CA ILE A 337 9.11 3.13 1.37
C ILE A 337 9.22 4.13 0.23
N ASN A 338 10.42 4.41 -0.28
CA ASN A 338 10.67 5.50 -1.21
C ASN A 338 11.77 5.19 -2.25
N LEU A 339 11.44 5.37 -3.52
CA LEU A 339 12.36 5.35 -4.66
C LEU A 339 11.88 6.31 -5.73
N THR A 340 12.64 7.38 -5.99
CA THR A 340 12.32 8.33 -7.06
C THR A 340 13.08 7.96 -8.34
N PRO A 341 12.41 7.50 -9.41
CA PRO A 341 13.07 7.18 -10.66
C PRO A 341 13.45 8.46 -11.41
N VAL A 342 14.53 8.40 -12.18
CA VAL A 342 15.04 9.52 -13.01
C VAL A 342 14.75 9.32 -14.49
N ASN A 343 14.65 10.43 -15.21
CA ASN A 343 14.49 10.45 -16.66
C ASN A 343 15.79 10.94 -17.31
N VAL A 344 16.52 10.01 -17.93
CA VAL A 344 17.82 10.27 -18.59
C VAL A 344 17.73 11.27 -19.74
N ASP A 345 16.54 11.48 -20.32
CA ASP A 345 16.31 12.43 -21.41
C ASP A 345 15.94 13.85 -20.91
N ASP A 346 15.71 14.04 -19.61
CA ASP A 346 15.34 15.31 -18.98
C ASP A 346 16.40 15.72 -17.96
N THR A 347 17.29 16.64 -18.34
CA THR A 347 18.45 17.04 -17.52
C THR A 347 18.33 18.47 -17.00
N ALA A 348 18.95 18.74 -15.85
CA ALA A 348 19.06 20.07 -15.25
C ALA A 348 20.38 20.20 -14.49
N ASP A 349 21.48 20.18 -15.25
CA ASP A 349 22.85 20.19 -14.77
C ASP A 349 23.13 21.36 -13.81
N ILE A 350 24.05 21.12 -12.88
CA ILE A 350 24.46 22.09 -11.88
C ILE A 350 25.75 22.75 -12.36
N ASP A 351 25.71 24.06 -12.60
CA ASP A 351 26.91 24.82 -12.98
C ASP A 351 27.98 24.73 -11.88
N ILE A 352 29.24 24.52 -12.26
CA ILE A 352 30.37 24.51 -11.33
C ILE A 352 30.95 25.93 -11.21
N PRO A 353 31.14 26.45 -9.99
CA PRO A 353 31.78 27.75 -9.78
C PRO A 353 33.18 27.80 -10.40
N ASN A 354 33.49 28.89 -11.09
CA ASN A 354 34.78 29.06 -11.75
C ASN A 354 35.94 28.95 -10.75
N GLY A 355 36.83 28.00 -10.97
CA GLY A 355 37.97 27.73 -10.08
C GLY A 355 37.62 26.86 -8.87
N ASP A 356 36.47 26.17 -8.86
CA ASP A 356 36.15 25.16 -7.84
C ASP A 356 37.29 24.13 -7.77
N PRO A 357 37.91 23.92 -6.59
CA PRO A 357 39.12 23.12 -6.48
C PRO A 357 38.93 21.63 -6.80
N TYR A 358 37.70 21.13 -6.79
CA TYR A 358 37.38 19.72 -7.01
C TYR A 358 36.89 19.45 -8.44
N PHE A 359 36.04 20.34 -8.96
CA PHE A 359 35.33 20.11 -10.23
C PHE A 359 35.78 21.03 -11.37
N ASP A 360 36.39 22.17 -11.08
CA ASP A 360 37.00 23.08 -12.08
C ASP A 360 38.36 23.65 -11.61
N PRO A 361 39.36 22.80 -11.30
CA PRO A 361 40.63 23.25 -10.73
C PRO A 361 41.45 24.13 -11.69
N MET A 362 41.13 24.12 -12.98
CA MET A 362 41.78 24.93 -14.00
C MET A 362 41.09 26.28 -14.21
N GLY A 363 39.95 26.53 -13.57
CA GLY A 363 39.18 27.76 -13.71
C GLY A 363 38.74 28.00 -15.15
N THR A 364 38.17 26.98 -15.79
CA THR A 364 37.64 27.14 -17.15
C THR A 364 36.32 27.91 -17.14
N GLY A 365 35.55 27.82 -16.05
CA GLY A 365 34.24 28.44 -15.90
C GLY A 365 33.16 27.83 -16.82
N THR A 366 33.39 26.62 -17.32
CA THR A 366 32.50 25.91 -18.26
C THR A 366 32.08 24.53 -17.76
N GLN A 367 32.54 24.13 -16.59
CA GLN A 367 32.26 22.80 -16.05
C GLN A 367 30.85 22.76 -15.46
N VAL A 368 30.20 21.61 -15.60
CA VAL A 368 28.89 21.33 -15.02
C VAL A 368 28.92 19.95 -14.37
N MET A 369 28.09 19.76 -13.35
CA MET A 369 27.78 18.46 -12.77
C MET A 369 26.46 17.96 -13.35
N PRO A 370 26.46 16.83 -14.07
CA PRO A 370 25.25 16.30 -14.68
C PRO A 370 24.15 16.02 -13.66
N PHE A 371 22.90 16.31 -14.00
CA PHE A 371 21.75 16.01 -13.15
C PHE A 371 20.54 15.59 -13.97
N GLU A 372 20.05 14.38 -13.73
CA GLU A 372 18.84 13.84 -14.36
C GLU A 372 17.63 14.13 -13.49
N ARG A 373 16.60 14.72 -14.09
CA ARG A 373 15.36 15.10 -13.42
C ARG A 373 14.49 13.88 -13.16
N SER A 374 13.66 13.97 -12.12
CA SER A 374 12.79 12.88 -11.71
C SER A 374 11.66 12.66 -12.71
N VAL A 375 11.31 11.38 -12.91
CA VAL A 375 10.10 10.98 -13.62
C VAL A 375 8.89 11.57 -12.91
N PHE A 376 7.91 12.01 -13.69
CA PHE A 376 6.72 12.67 -13.18
C PHE A 376 5.47 12.26 -13.95
N THR A 377 4.33 12.46 -13.31
CA THR A 377 3.01 12.52 -13.92
C THR A 377 2.52 13.96 -13.94
N THR A 378 1.67 14.30 -14.89
CA THR A 378 1.10 15.66 -14.99
C THR A 378 -0.17 15.74 -14.14
N GLY A 379 -0.18 16.64 -13.16
CA GLY A 379 -1.36 16.94 -12.34
C GLY A 379 -2.45 17.69 -13.11
N GLU A 380 -3.59 17.91 -12.45
CA GLU A 380 -4.78 18.52 -13.09
C GLU A 380 -4.53 19.94 -13.61
N ASN A 381 -3.60 20.69 -12.99
CA ASN A 381 -3.25 22.05 -13.37
C ASN A 381 -1.97 22.12 -14.23
N GLY A 382 -1.46 20.98 -14.71
CA GLY A 382 -0.26 20.91 -15.52
C GLY A 382 1.05 20.85 -14.73
N GLU A 383 0.97 20.75 -13.40
CA GLU A 383 2.13 20.62 -12.52
C GLU A 383 2.83 19.26 -12.66
N ARG A 384 4.15 19.23 -12.44
CA ARG A 384 4.92 17.99 -12.36
C ARG A 384 4.72 17.37 -10.99
N ILE A 385 4.21 16.13 -10.94
CA ILE A 385 4.04 15.33 -9.72
C ILE A 385 4.94 14.10 -9.85
N GLN A 386 6.03 14.09 -9.10
CA GLN A 386 6.99 12.98 -9.10
C GLN A 386 6.35 11.72 -8.52
N THR A 387 6.87 10.57 -8.91
CA THR A 387 6.33 9.25 -8.53
C THR A 387 7.28 8.49 -7.63
N ASN A 388 6.73 7.80 -6.64
CA ASN A 388 7.41 6.76 -5.90
C ASN A 388 7.32 5.44 -6.69
N ASN A 389 8.44 4.85 -7.06
CA ASN A 389 8.49 3.63 -7.86
C ASN A 389 8.19 2.36 -7.04
N ILE A 390 8.38 2.41 -5.72
CA ILE A 390 8.12 1.30 -4.78
C ILE A 390 6.88 1.57 -3.93
N THR A 391 6.46 0.57 -3.15
CA THR A 391 5.31 0.71 -2.25
C THR A 391 5.59 1.81 -1.22
N ALA A 392 4.54 2.46 -0.73
CA ALA A 392 4.67 3.44 0.36
C ALA A 392 4.66 2.78 1.74
N TRP A 393 4.51 1.46 1.82
CA TRP A 393 4.25 0.74 3.05
C TRP A 393 5.54 0.28 3.71
N LEU A 394 5.54 0.20 5.03
CA LEU A 394 6.57 -0.54 5.76
C LEU A 394 6.27 -2.04 5.67
N ASP A 395 6.45 -2.61 4.48
CA ASP A 395 6.05 -3.98 4.12
C ASP A 395 7.21 -4.88 3.67
N GLY A 396 8.45 -4.41 3.89
CA GLY A 396 9.68 -5.14 3.56
C GLY A 396 9.89 -5.28 2.06
N SER A 397 9.33 -4.41 1.23
CA SER A 397 9.57 -4.37 -0.22
C SER A 397 11.05 -4.30 -0.57
N ASN A 398 11.89 -3.73 0.30
CA ASN A 398 13.35 -3.77 0.16
C ASN A 398 13.97 -5.18 0.24
N VAL A 399 13.26 -6.14 0.84
CA VAL A 399 13.61 -7.57 0.89
C VAL A 399 12.83 -8.38 -0.14
N TYR A 400 11.54 -8.06 -0.35
CA TYR A 400 10.61 -8.91 -1.11
C TYR A 400 10.27 -8.41 -2.52
N GLY A 401 10.66 -7.19 -2.87
CA GLY A 401 10.29 -6.53 -4.12
C GLY A 401 8.98 -5.73 -4.02
N SER A 402 8.81 -4.80 -4.97
CA SER A 402 7.58 -4.01 -5.17
C SER A 402 6.76 -4.44 -6.39
N ASP A 403 7.19 -5.51 -7.07
CA ASP A 403 6.52 -6.09 -8.23
C ASP A 403 6.64 -7.62 -8.22
N ASP A 404 5.67 -8.29 -8.87
CA ASP A 404 5.57 -9.75 -8.86
C ASP A 404 6.76 -10.45 -9.53
N GLU A 405 7.42 -9.82 -10.50
CA GLU A 405 8.57 -10.41 -11.18
C GLU A 405 9.78 -10.45 -10.25
N THR A 406 10.10 -9.33 -9.60
CA THR A 406 11.16 -9.27 -8.58
C THR A 406 10.86 -10.24 -7.44
N ALA A 407 9.64 -10.23 -6.88
CA ALA A 407 9.27 -11.14 -5.80
C ALA A 407 9.34 -12.62 -6.20
N HIS A 408 8.93 -12.96 -7.43
CA HIS A 408 9.06 -14.32 -7.98
C HIS A 408 10.53 -14.72 -8.07
N ASN A 409 11.36 -13.83 -8.62
CA ASN A 409 12.78 -14.10 -8.82
C ASN A 409 13.52 -14.24 -7.48
N LEU A 410 13.09 -13.61 -6.39
CA LEU A 410 13.79 -13.75 -5.10
C LEU A 410 13.46 -15.05 -4.35
N ARG A 411 12.42 -15.79 -4.76
CA ARG A 411 11.95 -16.98 -4.03
C ARG A 411 12.60 -18.29 -4.47
N GLU A 412 12.80 -19.18 -3.50
CA GLU A 412 13.30 -20.55 -3.75
C GLU A 412 12.17 -21.48 -4.23
N TYR A 413 10.91 -21.15 -3.91
CA TYR A 413 9.74 -22.02 -4.11
C TYR A 413 9.85 -23.39 -3.42
N ALA A 414 10.61 -23.43 -2.33
CA ALA A 414 10.72 -24.55 -1.41
C ALA A 414 10.76 -24.05 0.04
N GLY A 415 9.94 -24.64 0.91
CA GLY A 415 9.92 -24.31 2.35
C GLY A 415 9.47 -22.89 2.69
N GLY A 416 8.92 -22.15 1.73
CA GLY A 416 8.57 -20.74 1.89
C GLY A 416 9.79 -19.81 1.89
N ARG A 417 10.96 -20.25 1.42
CA ARG A 417 12.24 -19.56 1.55
C ARG A 417 12.53 -18.57 0.43
N LEU A 418 13.40 -17.61 0.72
CA LEU A 418 14.12 -16.77 -0.24
C LEU A 418 15.40 -17.47 -0.72
N ARG A 419 15.78 -17.23 -1.97
CA ARG A 419 17.05 -17.71 -2.52
C ARG A 419 18.21 -17.04 -1.80
N LEU A 420 19.20 -17.85 -1.43
CA LEU A 420 20.52 -17.38 -1.03
C LEU A 420 21.56 -17.98 -2.00
N GLY A 421 22.66 -17.24 -2.18
CA GLY A 421 23.80 -17.63 -2.98
C GLY A 421 24.85 -18.41 -2.18
N GLU A 422 26.11 -18.31 -2.62
CA GLU A 422 27.25 -18.89 -1.92
C GLU A 422 27.43 -18.22 -0.53
N ASP A 423 27.88 -19.00 0.45
CA ASP A 423 28.11 -18.56 1.85
C ASP A 423 26.90 -17.89 2.53
N ASP A 424 25.69 -18.32 2.15
CA ASP A 424 24.41 -17.77 2.63
C ASP A 424 24.32 -16.24 2.44
N LEU A 425 24.96 -15.71 1.38
CA LEU A 425 24.81 -14.33 0.94
C LEU A 425 23.60 -14.19 0.00
N LEU A 426 23.26 -12.97 -0.39
CA LEU A 426 22.27 -12.76 -1.45
C LEU A 426 22.73 -13.40 -2.78
N PRO A 427 21.80 -13.85 -3.65
CA PRO A 427 22.13 -14.31 -4.99
C PRO A 427 22.85 -13.22 -5.79
N VAL A 428 23.78 -13.61 -6.67
CA VAL A 428 24.51 -12.67 -7.53
C VAL A 428 24.04 -12.82 -8.97
N ASN A 429 23.71 -11.72 -9.63
CA ASN A 429 23.28 -11.69 -11.02
C ASN A 429 24.46 -11.80 -12.01
N GLU A 430 24.14 -11.81 -13.32
CA GLU A 430 25.16 -11.94 -14.38
C GLU A 430 26.18 -10.78 -14.44
N HIS A 431 25.90 -9.65 -13.78
CA HIS A 431 26.78 -8.49 -13.68
C HIS A 431 27.65 -8.50 -12.41
N GLY A 432 27.54 -9.53 -11.57
CA GLY A 432 28.28 -9.61 -10.31
C GLY A 432 27.67 -8.76 -9.19
N LEU A 433 26.42 -8.32 -9.32
CA LEU A 433 25.67 -7.56 -8.29
C LEU A 433 24.72 -8.48 -7.53
N PHE A 434 24.53 -8.21 -6.23
CA PHE A 434 23.53 -8.90 -5.42
C PHE A 434 22.10 -8.60 -5.91
N GLU A 435 21.23 -9.61 -5.88
CA GLU A 435 19.81 -9.50 -6.13
C GLU A 435 19.07 -9.36 -4.79
N ALA A 436 18.24 -8.31 -4.66
CA ALA A 436 17.40 -8.04 -3.50
C ALA A 436 16.07 -7.42 -3.93
N GLY A 437 15.16 -7.16 -2.98
CA GLY A 437 13.88 -6.51 -3.24
C GLY A 437 14.02 -5.04 -3.72
N ASP A 438 15.09 -4.35 -3.32
CA ASP A 438 15.43 -3.01 -3.80
C ASP A 438 16.71 -2.99 -4.65
N GLU A 439 16.67 -2.23 -5.74
CA GLU A 439 17.75 -2.14 -6.72
C GLU A 439 19.02 -1.48 -6.17
N ARG A 440 18.91 -0.69 -5.10
CA ARG A 440 20.03 0.04 -4.50
C ARG A 440 20.76 -0.79 -3.44
N SER A 441 20.38 -2.05 -3.22
CA SER A 441 21.01 -2.97 -2.24
C SER A 441 22.53 -3.11 -2.36
N ASN A 442 23.11 -2.77 -3.51
CA ASN A 442 24.54 -2.83 -3.80
C ASN A 442 25.27 -1.49 -3.58
N GLU A 443 24.59 -0.44 -3.13
CA GLU A 443 25.16 0.92 -3.04
C GLU A 443 26.46 0.92 -2.23
N HIS A 444 26.49 0.27 -1.05
CA HIS A 444 27.72 -0.03 -0.33
C HIS A 444 27.63 -1.32 0.49
N ALA A 445 28.77 -1.81 0.99
CA ALA A 445 28.89 -3.09 1.69
C ALA A 445 27.99 -3.23 2.95
N GLY A 446 27.74 -2.14 3.70
CA GLY A 446 26.83 -2.14 4.85
C GLY A 446 25.39 -2.48 4.48
N LEU A 447 24.86 -1.83 3.44
CA LEU A 447 23.51 -2.03 2.93
C LEU A 447 23.33 -3.45 2.39
N SER A 448 24.28 -3.95 1.57
CA SER A 448 24.24 -5.35 1.11
C SER A 448 24.27 -6.35 2.28
N SER A 449 25.01 -6.02 3.35
CA SER A 449 25.04 -6.83 4.57
C SER A 449 23.69 -6.82 5.31
N MET A 450 23.01 -5.67 5.36
CA MET A 450 21.66 -5.54 5.93
C MET A 450 20.62 -6.34 5.14
N HIS A 451 20.61 -6.24 3.80
CA HIS A 451 19.71 -7.05 2.97
C HIS A 451 19.96 -8.55 3.14
N THR A 452 21.23 -8.97 3.22
CA THR A 452 21.59 -10.38 3.49
C THR A 452 21.07 -10.83 4.85
N LEU A 453 21.24 -10.01 5.89
CA LEU A 453 20.77 -10.29 7.25
C LEU A 453 19.26 -10.56 7.28
N TRP A 454 18.47 -9.72 6.60
CA TRP A 454 17.01 -9.85 6.58
C TRP A 454 16.50 -10.99 5.68
N ALA A 455 17.23 -11.34 4.63
CA ALA A 455 16.94 -12.56 3.86
C ALA A 455 17.19 -13.84 4.68
N ARG A 456 18.25 -13.84 5.51
CA ARG A 456 18.52 -14.92 6.48
C ARG A 456 17.42 -15.00 7.54
N GLU A 457 17.01 -13.87 8.09
CA GLU A 457 15.92 -13.81 9.07
C GLU A 457 14.62 -14.38 8.53
N HIS A 458 14.27 -14.06 7.28
CA HIS A 458 13.12 -14.67 6.62
C HIS A 458 13.23 -16.20 6.55
N ASN A 459 14.37 -16.71 6.12
CA ASN A 459 14.59 -18.16 5.99
C ASN A 459 14.56 -18.86 7.36
N LEU A 460 15.11 -18.23 8.40
CA LEU A 460 15.04 -18.73 9.77
C LEU A 460 13.59 -18.85 10.25
N VAL A 461 12.80 -17.78 10.09
CA VAL A 461 11.37 -17.78 10.48
C VAL A 461 10.57 -18.78 9.66
N ALA A 462 10.83 -18.91 8.35
CA ALA A 462 10.16 -19.89 7.50
C ALA A 462 10.43 -21.33 7.96
N ASP A 463 11.68 -21.65 8.35
CA ASP A 463 12.06 -22.97 8.86
C ASP A 463 11.40 -23.28 10.22
N GLU A 464 11.33 -22.30 11.12
CA GLU A 464 10.62 -22.42 12.40
C GLU A 464 9.13 -22.71 12.16
N LEU A 465 8.48 -21.92 11.31
CA LEU A 465 7.07 -22.11 10.96
C LEU A 465 6.81 -23.45 10.29
N ALA A 466 7.71 -23.93 9.42
CA ALA A 466 7.61 -25.23 8.78
C ALA A 466 7.74 -26.38 9.79
N THR A 467 8.60 -26.21 10.80
CA THR A 467 8.76 -27.18 11.90
C THR A 467 7.51 -27.25 12.76
N GLU A 468 6.92 -26.11 13.11
CA GLU A 468 5.71 -26.01 13.91
C GLU A 468 4.44 -26.43 13.14
N ASN A 469 4.44 -26.21 11.82
CA ASN A 469 3.28 -26.45 10.95
C ASN A 469 3.64 -27.32 9.73
N PRO A 470 3.94 -28.63 9.90
CA PRO A 470 4.43 -29.49 8.82
C PRO A 470 3.46 -29.72 7.64
N SER A 471 2.20 -29.28 7.77
CA SER A 471 1.17 -29.40 6.72
C SER A 471 1.02 -28.13 5.88
N TRP A 472 1.71 -27.03 6.21
CA TRP A 472 1.64 -25.81 5.41
C TRP A 472 2.42 -25.97 4.11
N ASP A 473 1.90 -25.38 3.02
CA ASP A 473 2.57 -25.35 1.74
C ASP A 473 3.57 -24.17 1.65
N ASP A 474 4.36 -24.17 0.58
CA ASP A 474 5.39 -23.14 0.33
C ASP A 474 4.83 -21.71 0.36
N GLN A 475 3.68 -21.49 -0.27
CA GLN A 475 3.10 -20.15 -0.37
C GLN A 475 2.61 -19.65 0.99
N LYS A 476 2.00 -20.53 1.79
CA LYS A 476 1.56 -20.20 3.14
C LYS A 476 2.75 -19.91 4.06
N LEU A 477 3.81 -20.73 3.98
CA LEU A 477 5.04 -20.52 4.74
C LEU A 477 5.69 -19.17 4.38
N PHE A 478 5.87 -18.89 3.10
CA PHE A 478 6.43 -17.62 2.62
C PHE A 478 5.62 -16.41 3.13
N ASN A 479 4.29 -16.47 3.01
CA ASN A 479 3.44 -15.35 3.41
C ASN A 479 3.45 -15.12 4.94
N GLU A 480 3.43 -16.18 5.75
CA GLU A 480 3.49 -16.04 7.22
C GLU A 480 4.90 -15.61 7.69
N ALA A 481 5.97 -16.11 7.06
CA ALA A 481 7.33 -15.67 7.34
C ALA A 481 7.51 -14.19 6.99
N ARG A 482 7.12 -13.77 5.77
CA ARG A 482 7.12 -12.35 5.37
C ARG A 482 6.33 -11.50 6.37
N LYS A 483 5.13 -11.92 6.75
CA LYS A 483 4.29 -11.20 7.72
C LYS A 483 4.98 -11.03 9.09
N LYS A 484 5.63 -12.07 9.64
CA LYS A 484 6.33 -11.98 10.94
C LYS A 484 7.60 -11.12 10.84
N VAL A 485 8.37 -11.24 9.76
CA VAL A 485 9.57 -10.43 9.53
C VAL A 485 9.24 -8.95 9.36
N VAL A 486 8.21 -8.63 8.57
CA VAL A 486 7.72 -7.24 8.42
C VAL A 486 7.29 -6.67 9.78
N ALA A 487 6.62 -7.47 10.60
CA ALA A 487 6.25 -7.05 11.96
C ALA A 487 7.47 -6.72 12.84
N GLN A 488 8.55 -7.49 12.74
CA GLN A 488 9.81 -7.19 13.43
C GLN A 488 10.44 -5.88 12.92
N MET A 489 10.46 -5.65 11.60
CA MET A 489 10.96 -4.40 11.00
C MET A 489 10.15 -3.17 11.47
N GLN A 490 8.81 -3.31 11.50
CA GLN A 490 7.91 -2.28 12.02
C GLN A 490 8.17 -2.02 13.51
N ALA A 491 8.32 -3.06 14.33
CA ALA A 491 8.60 -2.92 15.76
C ALA A 491 9.95 -2.24 16.02
N ILE A 492 11.05 -2.69 15.40
CA ILE A 492 12.38 -2.07 15.53
C ILE A 492 12.34 -0.60 15.11
N THR A 493 11.66 -0.29 14.02
CA THR A 493 11.51 1.08 13.55
C THR A 493 10.85 1.98 14.60
N TYR A 494 9.71 1.56 15.17
CA TYR A 494 8.92 2.43 16.05
C TYR A 494 9.35 2.36 17.53
N ASN A 495 10.04 1.30 17.94
CA ASN A 495 10.45 1.10 19.34
C ASN A 495 11.93 1.45 19.58
N GLU A 496 12.81 1.37 18.56
CA GLU A 496 14.24 1.70 18.69
C GLU A 496 14.64 2.94 17.87
N PHE A 497 14.39 2.92 16.55
CA PHE A 497 14.92 3.94 15.64
C PHE A 497 14.23 5.30 15.79
N LEU A 498 12.90 5.36 15.70
CA LEU A 498 12.16 6.62 15.76
C LEU A 498 12.27 7.32 17.13
N PRO A 499 12.27 6.62 18.27
CA PRO A 499 12.53 7.27 19.57
C PRO A 499 13.94 7.89 19.65
N ALA A 500 14.96 7.26 19.07
CA ALA A 500 16.30 7.84 19.00
C ALA A 500 16.37 9.07 18.07
N LEU A 501 15.63 9.05 16.96
CA LEU A 501 15.58 10.13 15.97
C LEU A 501 14.74 11.35 16.42
N LEU A 502 13.51 11.09 16.87
CA LEU A 502 12.48 12.11 17.11
C LEU A 502 12.25 12.40 18.60
N GLY A 503 12.82 11.59 19.49
CA GLY A 503 12.53 11.60 20.91
C GLY A 503 11.29 10.75 21.26
N ASN A 504 11.23 10.30 22.52
CA ASN A 504 10.22 9.34 22.98
C ASN A 504 8.76 9.82 22.87
N ASP A 505 8.52 11.13 22.88
CA ASP A 505 7.18 11.72 22.91
C ASP A 505 6.67 12.15 21.52
N ALA A 506 7.46 11.92 20.45
CA ALA A 506 7.10 12.40 19.12
C ALA A 506 5.91 11.65 18.50
N LEU A 507 5.82 10.34 18.72
CA LEU A 507 4.73 9.50 18.24
C LEU A 507 3.93 8.95 19.43
N GLY A 508 2.61 9.17 19.42
CA GLY A 508 1.72 8.62 20.44
C GLY A 508 1.59 7.09 20.36
N SER A 509 0.84 6.49 21.29
CA SER A 509 0.47 5.08 21.15
C SER A 509 -0.41 4.84 19.92
N TYR A 510 -0.37 3.63 19.37
CA TYR A 510 -1.20 3.26 18.22
C TYR A 510 -2.69 3.37 18.57
N GLN A 511 -3.46 4.06 17.72
CA GLN A 511 -4.89 4.33 17.93
C GLN A 511 -5.81 3.42 17.11
N GLY A 512 -5.24 2.46 16.37
CA GLY A 512 -5.97 1.62 15.42
C GLY A 512 -5.84 2.09 13.98
N TYR A 513 -6.30 1.24 13.06
CA TYR A 513 -6.30 1.47 11.63
C TYR A 513 -7.39 2.51 11.25
N ASP A 514 -7.02 3.49 10.43
CA ASP A 514 -7.93 4.49 9.86
C ASP A 514 -7.80 4.50 8.33
N ASP A 515 -8.87 4.04 7.66
CA ASP A 515 -8.93 3.94 6.20
C ASP A 515 -9.14 5.29 5.49
N THR A 516 -9.26 6.39 6.25
CA THR A 516 -9.33 7.76 5.71
C THR A 516 -7.97 8.45 5.64
N VAL A 517 -6.95 7.90 6.32
CA VAL A 517 -5.59 8.43 6.31
C VAL A 517 -4.85 7.94 5.07
N SER A 518 -4.15 8.85 4.37
CA SER A 518 -3.31 8.49 3.23
C SER A 518 -1.90 8.05 3.70
N PRO A 519 -1.44 6.85 3.31
CA PRO A 519 -0.08 6.37 3.59
C PRO A 519 0.97 7.04 2.70
N GLN A 520 0.53 7.66 1.61
CA GLN A 520 1.39 8.07 0.51
C GLN A 520 2.57 8.89 1.01
N ILE A 521 3.77 8.58 0.50
CA ILE A 521 4.96 9.30 0.90
C ILE A 521 4.81 10.76 0.47
N SER A 522 5.04 11.68 1.41
CA SER A 522 5.07 13.09 1.08
C SER A 522 6.38 13.46 0.40
N ASP A 523 6.31 14.37 -0.57
CA ASP A 523 7.51 14.74 -1.31
C ASP A 523 8.54 15.46 -0.42
N SER A 524 8.08 16.28 0.54
CA SER A 524 8.95 16.92 1.52
C SER A 524 9.66 15.92 2.43
N PHE A 525 9.05 14.76 2.72
CA PHE A 525 9.70 13.67 3.44
C PHE A 525 10.78 13.02 2.57
N ALA A 526 10.42 12.48 1.40
CA ALA A 526 11.29 11.70 0.53
C ALA A 526 12.47 12.51 -0.05
N THR A 527 12.22 13.76 -0.39
CA THR A 527 13.17 14.60 -1.14
C THR A 527 13.95 15.53 -0.23
N SER A 528 13.55 15.67 1.03
CA SER A 528 14.21 16.57 1.98
C SER A 528 14.41 15.94 3.35
N ALA A 529 13.39 15.84 4.19
CA ALA A 529 13.57 15.55 5.61
C ALA A 529 14.24 14.19 5.89
N TYR A 530 13.90 13.15 5.13
CA TYR A 530 14.44 11.80 5.36
C TYR A 530 15.82 11.57 4.70
N ARG A 531 16.33 12.57 3.98
CA ARG A 531 17.71 12.58 3.46
C ARG A 531 18.75 13.07 4.48
N LEU A 532 18.35 13.19 5.75
CA LEU A 532 19.25 13.53 6.85
C LEU A 532 20.37 12.49 7.04
N GLY A 533 20.14 11.23 6.65
CA GLY A 533 21.13 10.16 6.80
C GLY A 533 22.44 10.46 6.08
N HIS A 534 22.40 11.22 4.98
CA HIS A 534 23.58 11.60 4.20
C HIS A 534 24.64 12.38 5.01
N THR A 535 24.23 13.06 6.08
CA THR A 535 25.12 13.86 6.93
C THR A 535 25.77 13.01 8.03
N MET A 536 25.20 11.83 8.32
CA MET A 536 25.66 10.93 9.37
C MET A 536 26.72 9.93 8.91
N VAL A 537 26.94 9.83 7.60
CA VAL A 537 27.80 8.81 7.00
C VAL A 537 29.27 9.06 7.36
N SER A 538 29.95 8.02 7.83
CA SER A 538 31.38 8.06 8.11
C SER A 538 32.23 7.81 6.85
N PRO A 539 33.44 8.41 6.74
CA PRO A 539 34.28 8.28 5.54
C PRO A 539 34.91 6.89 5.37
N THR A 540 34.88 6.07 6.40
CA THR A 540 35.45 4.73 6.41
C THR A 540 34.42 3.76 6.96
N ILE A 541 34.22 2.63 6.28
CA ILE A 541 33.45 1.49 6.78
C ILE A 541 34.41 0.57 7.54
N LEU A 542 34.25 0.49 8.87
CA LEU A 542 35.03 -0.43 9.67
C LEU A 542 34.67 -1.89 9.35
N ARG A 543 35.70 -2.73 9.34
CA ARG A 543 35.57 -4.19 9.29
C ARG A 543 36.36 -4.77 10.46
N LEU A 544 35.65 -5.26 11.45
CA LEU A 544 36.21 -5.64 12.74
C LEU A 544 36.11 -7.14 12.96
N ASP A 545 37.11 -7.78 13.56
CA ASP A 545 37.08 -9.16 14.02
C ASP A 545 36.25 -9.31 15.32
N GLU A 546 36.20 -10.53 15.87
CA GLU A 546 35.49 -10.83 17.13
C GLU A 546 36.04 -10.10 18.37
N ASN A 547 37.26 -9.56 18.28
CA ASN A 547 37.94 -8.81 19.35
C ASN A 547 37.87 -7.28 19.13
N GLY A 548 37.10 -6.83 18.12
CA GLY A 548 36.99 -5.42 17.75
C GLY A 548 38.25 -4.85 17.08
N GLN A 549 39.15 -5.70 16.55
CA GLN A 549 40.34 -5.29 15.82
C GLN A 549 40.07 -5.29 14.31
N GLU A 550 40.81 -4.49 13.54
CA GLU A 550 40.75 -4.52 12.08
C GLU A 550 41.09 -5.93 11.55
N ILE A 551 40.26 -6.44 10.63
CA ILE A 551 40.52 -7.73 9.95
C ILE A 551 41.71 -7.61 8.98
N ASP A 552 42.32 -8.73 8.60
CA ASP A 552 43.47 -8.77 7.65
C ASP A 552 43.18 -8.10 6.29
N LYS A 553 41.91 -8.02 5.89
CA LYS A 553 41.45 -7.36 4.65
C LYS A 553 41.38 -5.84 4.78
N GLY A 554 41.57 -5.29 5.97
CA GLY A 554 41.56 -3.88 6.32
C GLY A 554 40.16 -3.28 6.51
N HIS A 555 40.06 -1.98 6.76
CA HIS A 555 38.82 -1.19 6.61
C HIS A 555 38.54 -0.87 5.13
N LEU A 556 37.43 -0.20 4.83
CA LEU A 556 37.11 0.29 3.49
C LEU A 556 36.93 1.80 3.52
N GLU A 557 37.64 2.54 2.66
CA GLU A 557 37.31 3.94 2.41
C GLU A 557 36.01 4.03 1.62
N LEU A 558 35.07 4.87 2.05
CA LEU A 558 33.72 4.91 1.49
C LEU A 558 33.72 5.24 0.00
N ARG A 559 34.53 6.22 -0.43
CA ARG A 559 34.70 6.57 -1.87
C ARG A 559 35.05 5.38 -2.76
N ASP A 560 35.70 4.37 -2.20
CA ASP A 560 36.16 3.18 -2.90
C ASP A 560 35.26 1.97 -2.61
N ALA A 561 34.18 2.11 -1.83
CA ALA A 561 33.32 1.00 -1.43
C ALA A 561 32.01 0.89 -2.24
N PHE A 562 31.68 1.91 -3.04
CA PHE A 562 30.41 1.94 -3.78
C PHE A 562 30.31 0.87 -4.86
N PHE A 563 29.16 0.18 -4.94
CA PHE A 563 28.85 -0.83 -5.96
C PHE A 563 29.91 -1.94 -6.10
N LYS A 564 30.49 -2.37 -4.97
CA LYS A 564 31.50 -3.44 -4.92
C LYS A 564 31.08 -4.62 -4.04
N PRO A 565 30.22 -5.52 -4.53
CA PRO A 565 29.76 -6.73 -3.81
C PRO A 565 30.91 -7.62 -3.34
N ALA A 566 32.04 -7.63 -4.05
CA ALA A 566 33.25 -8.34 -3.66
C ALA A 566 33.72 -7.98 -2.23
N ASN A 567 33.46 -6.76 -1.76
CA ASN A 567 33.80 -6.36 -0.39
C ASN A 567 33.04 -7.14 0.69
N VAL A 568 31.84 -7.65 0.37
CA VAL A 568 31.03 -8.50 1.24
C VAL A 568 31.38 -9.96 1.02
N VAL A 569 31.50 -10.40 -0.23
CA VAL A 569 31.88 -11.79 -0.57
C VAL A 569 33.22 -12.18 0.07
N ASP A 570 34.19 -11.27 0.11
CA ASP A 570 35.53 -11.54 0.65
C ASP A 570 35.59 -11.70 2.18
N SER A 571 34.64 -11.13 2.93
CA SER A 571 34.70 -11.09 4.41
C SER A 571 33.45 -11.60 5.12
N GLY A 572 32.39 -11.93 4.38
CA GLY A 572 31.05 -12.08 4.93
C GLY A 572 30.51 -10.77 5.50
N ILE A 573 29.35 -10.86 6.14
CA ILE A 573 28.63 -9.71 6.72
C ILE A 573 29.07 -9.39 8.15
N ASP A 574 29.59 -10.37 8.90
CA ASP A 574 29.88 -10.21 10.32
C ASP A 574 30.87 -9.07 10.63
N PRO A 575 32.04 -8.97 9.95
CA PRO A 575 32.97 -7.90 10.27
C PRO A 575 32.43 -6.51 9.99
N ILE A 576 31.57 -6.40 8.96
CA ILE A 576 30.93 -5.16 8.56
C ILE A 576 29.89 -4.76 9.61
N LEU A 577 28.99 -5.68 10.00
CA LEU A 577 27.96 -5.41 11.01
C LEU A 577 28.56 -5.04 12.38
N ARG A 578 29.67 -5.69 12.79
CA ARG A 578 30.42 -5.25 13.99
C ARG A 578 30.98 -3.84 13.85
N GLY A 579 31.53 -3.50 12.68
CA GLY A 579 32.05 -2.17 12.37
C GLY A 579 30.97 -1.10 12.49
N PHE A 580 29.83 -1.29 11.82
CA PHE A 580 28.68 -0.39 11.87
C PHE A 580 28.11 -0.21 13.27
N ALA A 581 28.02 -1.29 14.06
CA ALA A 581 27.58 -1.20 15.45
C ALA A 581 28.62 -0.51 16.36
N SER A 582 29.90 -0.54 16.00
CA SER A 582 30.97 -0.01 16.85
C SER A 582 31.28 1.46 16.57
N GLN A 583 31.26 1.89 15.32
CA GLN A 583 31.66 3.22 14.89
C GLN A 583 30.61 4.27 15.24
N THR A 584 31.03 5.38 15.84
CA THR A 584 30.15 6.53 16.09
C THR A 584 29.89 7.29 14.79
N ALA A 585 28.62 7.50 14.46
CA ALA A 585 28.18 8.20 13.26
C ALA A 585 28.50 9.70 13.31
N GLN A 586 28.58 10.33 12.13
CA GLN A 586 28.66 11.79 12.03
C GLN A 586 27.34 12.44 12.49
N ALA A 587 27.39 13.73 12.80
CA ALA A 587 26.26 14.50 13.31
C ALA A 587 25.15 14.74 12.27
N ILE A 588 23.92 14.99 12.76
CA ILE A 588 22.87 15.55 11.93
C ILE A 588 23.02 17.07 11.90
N ASP A 589 23.69 17.56 10.88
CA ASP A 589 23.84 18.98 10.56
C ASP A 589 24.08 19.14 9.05
N PRO A 590 24.10 20.36 8.49
CA PRO A 590 24.29 20.52 7.04
C PRO A 590 25.60 19.99 6.44
N MET A 591 26.58 19.60 7.25
CA MET A 591 27.88 19.15 6.77
C MET A 591 27.82 17.72 6.22
N VAL A 592 28.60 17.48 5.17
CA VAL A 592 28.70 16.19 4.49
C VAL A 592 30.16 15.89 4.22
N ILE A 593 30.58 14.67 4.56
CA ILE A 593 31.94 14.19 4.33
C ILE A 593 32.33 14.31 2.84
N ASP A 594 33.61 14.57 2.58
CA ASP A 594 34.11 14.77 1.22
C ASP A 594 33.96 13.55 0.31
N ASP A 595 33.93 12.33 0.86
CA ASP A 595 33.66 11.10 0.11
C ASP A 595 32.30 11.12 -0.59
N LEU A 596 31.31 11.82 -0.03
CA LEU A 596 29.99 12.04 -0.62
C LEU A 596 29.84 13.41 -1.30
N ARG A 597 30.54 14.43 -0.79
CA ARG A 597 30.39 15.82 -1.26
C ARG A 597 31.32 16.19 -2.42
N ASN A 598 32.45 15.51 -2.59
CA ASN A 598 33.44 15.83 -3.63
C ASN A 598 33.86 14.63 -4.47
N PHE A 599 33.60 13.40 -4.01
CA PHE A 599 34.10 12.17 -4.64
C PHE A 599 33.03 11.11 -4.88
N LEU A 600 31.75 11.48 -4.79
CA LEU A 600 30.68 10.50 -5.00
C LEU A 600 30.81 9.90 -6.40
N PHE A 601 31.04 8.59 -6.45
CA PHE A 601 31.28 7.80 -7.65
C PHE A 601 32.49 8.18 -8.51
N GLY A 602 33.48 8.92 -7.99
CA GLY A 602 34.69 9.20 -8.77
C GLY A 602 35.81 9.94 -8.03
N PRO A 603 37.07 9.77 -8.47
CA PRO A 603 38.20 10.49 -7.90
C PRO A 603 38.20 11.99 -8.29
N PRO A 604 38.96 12.84 -7.55
CA PRO A 604 39.07 14.28 -7.85
C PRO A 604 39.41 14.56 -9.32
N GLY A 605 38.68 15.49 -9.96
CA GLY A 605 38.93 15.88 -11.34
C GLY A 605 38.55 14.85 -12.42
N ALA A 606 37.94 13.72 -12.05
CA ALA A 606 37.46 12.69 -12.97
C ALA A 606 35.93 12.70 -13.17
N GLY A 607 35.23 13.72 -12.69
CA GLY A 607 33.78 13.86 -12.87
C GLY A 607 32.93 13.05 -11.88
N GLY A 608 33.31 13.02 -10.60
CA GLY A 608 32.42 12.56 -9.52
C GLY A 608 31.26 13.54 -9.26
N PHE A 609 30.50 13.29 -8.19
CA PHE A 609 29.35 14.09 -7.80
C PHE A 609 29.49 14.70 -6.40
N ASP A 610 28.61 15.65 -6.11
CA ASP A 610 28.41 16.25 -4.80
C ASP A 610 26.98 15.96 -4.31
N LEU A 611 26.86 15.06 -3.34
CA LEU A 611 25.57 14.65 -2.81
C LEU A 611 24.75 15.80 -2.21
N ALA A 612 25.40 16.78 -1.56
CA ALA A 612 24.69 17.94 -1.01
C ALA A 612 24.12 18.81 -2.12
N SER A 613 24.90 19.06 -3.18
CA SER A 613 24.43 19.76 -4.38
C SER A 613 23.27 19.03 -5.05
N LEU A 614 23.36 17.69 -5.19
CA LEU A 614 22.30 16.86 -5.75
C LEU A 614 21.01 16.90 -4.91
N ASN A 615 21.10 16.91 -3.57
CA ASN A 615 19.92 17.01 -2.70
C ASN A 615 19.21 18.36 -2.85
N ILE A 616 19.97 19.46 -2.89
CA ILE A 616 19.43 20.80 -3.11
C ILE A 616 18.76 20.87 -4.49
N GLN A 617 19.45 20.42 -5.54
CA GLN A 617 18.91 20.44 -6.90
C GLN A 617 17.68 19.53 -7.05
N ARG A 618 17.64 18.38 -6.36
CA ARG A 618 16.45 17.50 -6.33
C ARG A 618 15.26 18.16 -5.64
N GLY A 619 15.48 18.89 -4.55
CA GLY A 619 14.43 19.71 -3.93
C GLY A 619 13.82 20.72 -4.90
N ARG A 620 14.67 21.38 -5.71
CA ARG A 620 14.23 22.32 -6.76
C ARG A 620 13.54 21.61 -7.93
N ASP A 621 14.03 20.45 -8.36
CA ASP A 621 13.37 19.62 -9.38
C ASP A 621 11.94 19.22 -8.99
N HIS A 622 11.76 18.92 -7.71
CA HIS A 622 10.47 18.59 -7.12
C HIS A 622 9.63 19.82 -6.76
N ASN A 623 10.12 21.04 -7.01
CA ASN A 623 9.46 22.29 -6.64
C ASN A 623 9.07 22.33 -5.15
N LEU A 624 9.94 21.82 -4.27
CA LEU A 624 9.72 21.92 -2.83
C LEU A 624 9.63 23.38 -2.40
N PRO A 625 8.85 23.69 -1.34
CA PRO A 625 8.75 25.04 -0.83
C PRO A 625 10.08 25.50 -0.23
N SER A 626 10.26 26.81 -0.05
CA SER A 626 11.37 27.31 0.75
C SER A 626 11.29 26.78 2.19
N TYR A 627 12.41 26.84 2.91
CA TYR A 627 12.47 26.50 4.32
C TYR A 627 11.41 27.27 5.14
N ASN A 628 11.25 28.57 4.93
CA ASN A 628 10.26 29.35 5.69
C ASN A 628 8.81 29.08 5.27
N ASP A 629 8.54 28.79 4.00
CA ASP A 629 7.19 28.44 3.57
C ASP A 629 6.79 27.05 4.11
N ALA A 630 7.72 26.10 4.13
CA ALA A 630 7.54 24.81 4.79
C ALA A 630 7.23 24.98 6.28
N ARG A 631 7.99 25.83 6.98
CA ARG A 631 7.73 26.16 8.39
C ARG A 631 6.35 26.73 8.61
N GLU A 632 5.95 27.71 7.81
CA GLU A 632 4.63 28.32 7.91
C GLU A 632 3.52 27.31 7.66
N ALA A 633 3.66 26.43 6.65
CA ALA A 633 2.72 25.35 6.37
C ALA A 633 2.60 24.35 7.54
N LEU A 634 3.69 24.12 8.29
CA LEU A 634 3.74 23.29 9.50
C LEU A 634 3.27 24.04 10.76
N GLY A 635 2.87 25.31 10.66
CA GLY A 635 2.47 26.14 11.80
C GLY A 635 3.63 26.64 12.66
N LEU A 636 4.87 26.52 12.18
CA LEU A 636 6.07 27.06 12.82
C LEU A 636 6.28 28.52 12.43
N SER A 637 6.96 29.28 13.29
CA SER A 637 7.27 30.69 13.01
C SER A 637 8.36 30.80 11.94
N ARG A 638 8.15 31.67 10.94
CA ARG A 638 9.17 32.01 9.95
C ARG A 638 10.43 32.58 10.64
N ILE A 639 11.60 32.23 10.14
CA ILE A 639 12.87 32.81 10.55
C ILE A 639 13.09 34.11 9.79
N THR A 640 13.30 35.23 10.49
CA THR A 640 13.44 36.55 9.85
C THR A 640 14.88 37.06 9.79
N ASP A 641 15.80 36.43 10.54
CA ASP A 641 17.20 36.83 10.64
C ASP A 641 18.08 35.57 10.72
N PHE A 642 19.21 35.57 10.05
CA PHE A 642 20.16 34.44 10.10
C PHE A 642 20.83 34.26 11.46
N ASN A 643 20.76 35.24 12.36
CA ASN A 643 21.22 35.14 13.74
C ASN A 643 20.15 34.57 14.69
N ASP A 644 19.04 34.04 14.17
CA ASP A 644 18.00 33.42 14.99
C ASP A 644 18.56 32.22 15.77
N PRO A 645 18.28 32.10 17.08
CA PRO A 645 18.74 30.99 17.92
C PRO A 645 18.15 29.63 17.54
N ALA A 646 17.25 29.56 16.56
CA ALA A 646 16.81 28.31 15.97
C ALA A 646 17.91 27.58 15.19
N PHE A 647 18.93 28.28 14.66
CA PHE A 647 20.04 27.64 13.96
C PHE A 647 21.11 27.16 14.93
N LYS A 648 21.64 25.96 14.69
CA LYS A 648 22.73 25.38 15.49
C LYS A 648 24.06 26.05 15.14
N GLY A 649 24.92 26.24 16.15
CA GLY A 649 26.28 26.74 15.98
C GLY A 649 26.37 28.00 15.11
N ASP A 650 27.16 27.94 14.05
CA ASP A 650 27.40 29.03 13.10
C ASP A 650 26.63 28.87 11.77
N PHE A 651 25.73 27.88 11.63
CA PHE A 651 25.08 27.60 10.35
C PHE A 651 24.20 28.74 9.85
N GLY A 652 23.61 29.54 10.74
CA GLY A 652 22.94 30.77 10.35
C GLY A 652 23.86 31.72 9.58
N GLN A 653 25.11 31.89 10.04
CA GLN A 653 26.11 32.73 9.37
C GLN A 653 26.60 32.11 8.06
N LYS A 654 26.77 30.78 8.01
CA LYS A 654 27.10 30.07 6.76
C LYS A 654 26.00 30.25 5.72
N LEU A 655 24.73 30.11 6.10
CA LEU A 655 23.59 30.37 5.23
C LEU A 655 23.56 31.84 4.75
N ALA A 656 23.80 32.80 5.64
CA ALA A 656 23.86 34.23 5.31
C ALA A 656 24.99 34.58 4.32
N SER A 657 26.00 33.71 4.18
CA SER A 657 27.11 33.93 3.25
C SER A 657 26.73 33.65 1.78
N VAL A 658 25.63 32.91 1.56
CA VAL A 658 25.20 32.46 0.24
C VAL A 658 23.75 32.85 -0.10
N TYR A 659 22.84 32.87 0.88
CA TYR A 659 21.45 33.30 0.69
C TYR A 659 21.27 34.77 1.11
N SER A 660 20.45 35.52 0.37
CA SER A 660 20.17 36.93 0.68
C SER A 660 19.11 37.10 1.77
N SER A 661 18.23 36.09 1.93
CA SER A 661 17.16 36.07 2.93
C SER A 661 16.91 34.65 3.44
N PRO A 662 16.52 34.44 4.71
CA PRO A 662 16.03 33.15 5.19
C PRO A 662 14.86 32.58 4.38
N ASP A 663 14.07 33.43 3.71
CA ASP A 663 12.98 33.02 2.81
C ASP A 663 13.48 32.34 1.52
N GLU A 664 14.78 32.45 1.23
CA GLU A 664 15.39 31.83 0.04
C GLU A 664 16.04 30.48 0.34
N VAL A 665 16.12 30.06 1.60
CA VAL A 665 16.84 28.85 1.99
C VAL A 665 16.09 27.62 1.49
N ASP A 666 16.80 26.69 0.83
CA ASP A 666 16.23 25.41 0.39
C ASP A 666 15.88 24.54 1.61
N LEU A 667 14.76 23.82 1.55
CA LEU A 667 14.22 23.08 2.70
C LEU A 667 15.22 22.10 3.33
N TRP A 668 16.01 21.41 2.51
CA TRP A 668 16.97 20.39 2.99
C TRP A 668 18.05 21.00 3.89
N VAL A 669 18.74 22.03 3.40
CA VAL A 669 19.83 22.67 4.15
C VAL A 669 19.29 23.49 5.33
N GLY A 670 18.12 24.13 5.18
CA GLY A 670 17.48 24.90 6.24
C GLY A 670 17.02 24.04 7.41
N GLY A 671 16.38 22.89 7.13
CA GLY A 671 15.92 21.96 8.16
C GLY A 671 17.07 21.24 8.89
N LEU A 672 18.17 20.93 8.19
CA LEU A 672 19.39 20.39 8.82
C LEU A 672 20.08 21.41 9.73
N ALA A 673 20.04 22.70 9.38
CA ALA A 673 20.68 23.77 10.13
C ALA A 673 20.00 24.07 11.48
N GLU A 674 18.79 23.56 11.71
CA GLU A 674 18.06 23.80 12.95
C GLU A 674 18.64 23.03 14.14
N ASP A 675 18.74 23.73 15.27
CA ASP A 675 19.08 23.17 16.58
C ASP A 675 17.99 22.18 17.05
N GLU A 676 18.43 21.01 17.49
CA GLU A 676 17.55 19.95 17.99
C GLU A 676 16.79 20.37 19.26
N LYS A 677 15.57 19.84 19.44
CA LYS A 677 14.72 20.12 20.62
C LYS A 677 14.14 18.85 21.21
N ASN A 678 13.81 18.89 22.50
CA ASN A 678 13.03 17.85 23.20
C ASN A 678 13.59 16.43 23.09
N GLY A 679 14.92 16.27 23.05
CA GLY A 679 15.53 14.95 22.94
C GLY A 679 15.44 14.31 21.55
N ALA A 680 15.00 15.04 20.51
CA ALA A 680 15.16 14.66 19.10
C ALA A 680 16.62 14.86 18.63
N LEU A 681 16.95 14.38 17.44
CA LEU A 681 18.22 14.67 16.74
C LEU A 681 18.08 15.69 15.61
N VAL A 682 16.83 16.04 15.30
CA VAL A 682 16.47 16.98 14.25
C VAL A 682 15.78 18.20 14.86
N GLY A 683 15.84 19.31 14.14
CA GLY A 683 15.10 20.52 14.51
C GLY A 683 13.59 20.38 14.34
N PRO A 684 12.81 21.40 14.76
CA PRO A 684 11.35 21.38 14.72
C PRO A 684 10.74 21.12 13.34
N THR A 685 11.33 21.63 12.27
CA THR A 685 10.79 21.49 10.90
C THR A 685 10.85 20.05 10.44
N PHE A 686 12.02 19.42 10.52
CA PHE A 686 12.19 18.00 10.16
C PHE A 686 11.47 17.09 11.15
N SER A 687 11.47 17.40 12.46
CA SER A 687 10.67 16.66 13.44
C SER A 687 9.21 16.57 13.03
N ALA A 688 8.61 17.68 12.60
CA ALA A 688 7.20 17.71 12.18
C ALA A 688 6.94 16.90 10.90
N ILE A 689 7.80 17.03 9.88
CA ILE A 689 7.66 16.28 8.62
C ILE A 689 7.79 14.77 8.84
N LEU A 690 8.80 14.36 9.60
CA LEU A 690 9.07 12.94 9.90
C LEU A 690 7.95 12.35 10.76
N THR A 691 7.52 13.07 11.81
CA THR A 691 6.43 12.62 12.69
C THR A 691 5.13 12.45 11.90
N ASP A 692 4.77 13.39 11.03
CA ASP A 692 3.58 13.26 10.16
C ASP A 692 3.65 12.01 9.29
N GLN A 693 4.75 11.81 8.55
CA GLN A 693 4.88 10.67 7.65
C GLN A 693 4.79 9.34 8.40
N PHE A 694 5.61 9.14 9.45
CA PHE A 694 5.59 7.88 10.20
C PHE A 694 4.27 7.66 10.93
N GLN A 695 3.61 8.71 11.44
CA GLN A 695 2.27 8.54 12.00
C GLN A 695 1.28 8.03 10.95
N ARG A 696 1.32 8.55 9.71
CA ARG A 696 0.46 8.10 8.62
C ARG A 696 0.77 6.67 8.16
N LEU A 697 2.05 6.31 8.04
CA LEU A 697 2.47 4.95 7.67
C LEU A 697 1.92 3.90 8.66
N ARG A 698 1.97 4.18 9.96
CA ARG A 698 1.40 3.31 10.99
C ARG A 698 -0.13 3.30 10.99
N THR A 699 -0.75 4.45 10.87
CA THR A 699 -2.22 4.59 11.05
C THR A 699 -2.99 4.06 9.84
N ALA A 700 -2.47 4.27 8.64
CA ALA A 700 -3.12 3.88 7.38
C ALA A 700 -2.83 2.44 6.94
N ASP A 701 -1.96 1.70 7.63
CA ASP A 701 -1.64 0.32 7.27
C ASP A 701 -2.65 -0.65 7.90
N ARG A 702 -3.50 -1.26 7.07
CA ARG A 702 -4.48 -2.29 7.47
C ARG A 702 -3.82 -3.52 8.09
N PHE A 703 -2.54 -3.72 7.78
CA PHE A 703 -1.71 -4.83 8.17
C PHE A 703 -0.64 -4.45 9.20
N TRP A 704 -0.76 -3.28 9.84
CA TRP A 704 0.08 -2.88 10.96
C TRP A 704 0.19 -4.01 12.01
N TYR A 705 1.41 -4.30 12.48
CA TYR A 705 1.65 -5.51 13.27
C TYR A 705 0.83 -5.61 14.58
N GLU A 706 0.59 -4.49 15.28
CA GLU A 706 -0.24 -4.47 16.51
C GLU A 706 -1.71 -4.85 16.25
N LYS A 707 -2.15 -4.82 14.98
CA LYS A 707 -3.47 -5.32 14.55
C LYS A 707 -3.43 -6.79 14.13
N GLN A 708 -2.26 -7.30 13.75
CA GLN A 708 -2.08 -8.67 13.27
C GLN A 708 -1.75 -9.65 14.39
N TYR A 709 -1.14 -9.18 15.49
CA TYR A 709 -0.68 -9.99 16.62
C TYR A 709 -1.25 -9.47 17.94
N SER A 710 -1.37 -10.34 18.94
CA SER A 710 -1.84 -9.96 20.28
C SER A 710 -1.29 -10.91 21.35
N GLY A 711 -1.31 -10.49 22.62
CA GLY A 711 -0.81 -11.30 23.73
C GLY A 711 0.67 -11.64 23.59
N ALA A 712 1.04 -12.89 23.87
CA ALA A 712 2.44 -13.30 23.92
C ALA A 712 3.19 -13.12 22.59
N GLU A 713 2.53 -13.31 21.44
CA GLU A 713 3.17 -13.10 20.12
C GLU A 713 3.50 -11.62 19.89
N LEU A 714 2.61 -10.72 20.32
CA LEU A 714 2.86 -9.28 20.23
C LEU A 714 3.95 -8.84 21.21
N ASP A 715 3.95 -9.41 22.42
CA ASP A 715 5.01 -9.16 23.42
C ASP A 715 6.38 -9.63 22.90
N GLU A 716 6.43 -10.78 22.22
CA GLU A 716 7.63 -11.29 21.54
C GLU A 716 8.11 -10.29 20.48
N ILE A 717 7.26 -9.91 19.52
CA ILE A 717 7.61 -8.98 18.45
C ILE A 717 8.10 -7.63 19.02
N ASN A 718 7.44 -7.10 20.04
CA ASN A 718 7.84 -5.86 20.70
C ASN A 718 9.17 -5.94 21.44
N SER A 719 9.58 -7.14 21.85
CA SER A 719 10.85 -7.37 22.56
C SER A 719 12.03 -7.61 21.63
N VAL A 720 11.79 -7.93 20.34
CA VAL A 720 12.85 -8.16 19.37
C VAL A 720 13.56 -6.85 19.07
N THR A 721 14.88 -6.85 19.28
CA THR A 721 15.76 -5.73 18.90
C THR A 721 16.52 -6.03 17.61
N LEU A 722 17.06 -5.01 16.95
CA LEU A 722 17.98 -5.20 15.83
C LEU A 722 19.24 -6.01 16.25
N SER A 723 19.66 -5.90 17.51
CA SER A 723 20.74 -6.72 18.08
C SER A 723 20.38 -8.22 18.07
N ASP A 724 19.14 -8.56 18.40
CA ASP A 724 18.67 -9.95 18.38
C ASP A 724 18.63 -10.51 16.96
N ILE A 725 18.19 -9.70 15.97
CA ILE A 725 18.24 -10.09 14.55
C ILE A 725 19.69 -10.42 14.13
N ILE A 726 20.64 -9.56 14.49
CA ILE A 726 22.05 -9.77 14.18
C ILE A 726 22.56 -11.06 14.83
N LYS A 727 22.36 -11.23 16.14
CA LYS A 727 22.88 -12.38 16.91
C LYS A 727 22.39 -13.74 16.39
N ARG A 728 21.14 -13.82 15.88
CA ARG A 728 20.57 -15.10 15.43
C ARG A 728 20.81 -15.42 13.96
N ASN A 729 21.29 -14.47 13.16
CA ASN A 729 21.55 -14.63 11.72
C ASN A 729 23.04 -14.47 11.34
N THR A 730 23.91 -14.39 12.35
CA THR A 730 25.38 -14.24 12.21
C THR A 730 26.10 -15.07 13.27
N ASP A 731 27.43 -15.14 13.19
CA ASP A 731 28.26 -15.75 14.24
C ASP A 731 28.58 -14.73 15.37
N ILE A 732 28.05 -13.51 15.31
CA ILE A 732 28.31 -12.46 16.30
C ILE A 732 27.57 -12.76 17.61
N GLN A 733 28.34 -13.16 18.63
CA GLN A 733 27.79 -13.37 19.99
C GLN A 733 27.97 -12.16 20.91
N ASN A 734 29.04 -11.37 20.71
CA ASN A 734 29.37 -10.23 21.55
C ASN A 734 29.09 -8.92 20.82
N ILE A 735 27.86 -8.41 20.96
CA ILE A 735 27.42 -7.12 20.43
C ILE A 735 26.46 -6.48 21.43
N GLN A 736 26.45 -5.14 21.50
CA GLN A 736 25.63 -4.41 22.46
C GLN A 736 24.13 -4.64 22.24
N ASP A 737 23.33 -4.49 23.31
CA ASP A 737 21.89 -4.75 23.26
C ASP A 737 21.15 -3.77 22.35
N ASN A 738 21.56 -2.50 22.33
CA ASN A 738 21.07 -1.51 21.37
C ASN A 738 22.19 -1.15 20.38
N VAL A 739 22.16 -1.75 19.19
CA VAL A 739 23.18 -1.55 18.15
C VAL A 739 23.12 -0.18 17.49
N LEU A 740 22.06 0.60 17.70
CA LEU A 740 21.94 1.97 17.20
C LEU A 740 22.79 2.97 18.01
N VAL A 741 23.30 2.57 19.17
CA VAL A 741 24.27 3.34 19.97
C VAL A 741 25.65 2.70 19.83
N ALA A 742 26.67 3.51 19.53
CA ALA A 742 28.01 3.03 19.24
C ALA A 742 28.66 2.42 20.48
N SER A 743 29.25 1.23 20.33
CA SER A 743 29.97 0.57 21.43
C SER A 743 31.24 1.33 21.83
N ASN A 744 31.82 2.12 20.91
CA ASN A 744 32.99 2.95 21.15
C ASN A 744 32.66 4.40 21.57
N ALA A 745 31.38 4.72 21.80
CA ALA A 745 30.94 6.07 22.09
C ALA A 745 31.69 6.64 23.31
N HIS A 746 32.38 7.77 23.13
CA HIS A 746 32.97 8.52 24.23
C HIS A 746 31.89 9.38 24.91
N MET A 747 30.95 8.74 25.62
CA MET A 747 29.85 9.43 26.30
C MET A 747 30.34 10.12 27.59
N PRO A 748 30.01 11.41 27.81
CA PRO A 748 30.03 12.00 29.15
C PRO A 748 29.07 11.23 30.07
N VAL A 749 29.51 10.92 31.28
CA VAL A 749 28.86 10.03 32.26
C VAL A 749 27.41 10.43 32.65
N THR A 750 26.93 11.61 32.25
CA THR A 750 25.61 12.15 32.60
C THR A 750 24.46 11.73 31.69
N ASP A 751 24.71 11.24 30.46
CA ASP A 751 23.65 10.90 29.48
C ASP A 751 23.34 9.39 29.37
N VAL A 752 24.06 8.56 30.13
CA VAL A 752 23.86 7.09 30.14
C VAL A 752 22.46 6.70 30.65
N ALA A 753 21.83 7.53 31.47
CA ALA A 753 20.52 7.23 32.08
C ALA A 753 19.33 7.33 31.12
N GLY A 754 19.48 7.96 29.94
CA GLY A 754 18.42 8.11 28.95
C GLY A 754 18.34 6.97 27.93
N PHE A 755 19.43 6.20 27.75
CA PHE A 755 19.57 5.19 26.69
C PHE A 755 20.02 3.81 27.19
N ALA A 756 20.41 3.67 28.46
CA ALA A 756 20.71 2.38 29.06
C ALA A 756 19.49 1.82 29.81
N THR A 757 18.80 0.87 29.18
CA THR A 757 18.01 -0.20 29.82
C THR A 757 17.00 0.24 30.90
N THR A 758 15.73 0.41 30.53
CA THR A 758 14.64 0.04 31.45
C THR A 758 14.60 -1.48 31.51
N ASN A 759 15.21 -2.05 32.55
CA ASN A 759 14.80 -3.38 33.02
C ASN A 759 13.31 -3.31 33.34
N VAL A 760 12.47 -3.88 32.48
CA VAL A 760 11.07 -4.15 32.80
C VAL A 760 11.07 -5.24 33.88
N GLN A 761 11.03 -4.80 35.14
CA GLN A 761 10.56 -5.65 36.20
C GLN A 761 9.04 -5.64 36.10
N LEU A 762 8.47 -6.73 35.57
CA LEU A 762 7.03 -7.00 35.58
C LEU A 762 6.53 -6.92 37.02
N ASP A 763 5.74 -5.90 37.34
CA ASP A 763 4.85 -5.92 38.50
C ASP A 763 3.40 -5.80 38.02
N SER A 764 2.58 -6.69 38.57
CA SER A 764 1.26 -7.11 38.10
C SER A 764 0.15 -6.06 38.16
N ALA A 765 -0.87 -6.31 37.32
CA ALA A 765 -2.10 -5.56 37.06
C ALA A 765 -2.87 -4.95 38.27
N PRO A 766 -3.64 -3.87 38.04
CA PRO A 766 -4.46 -3.20 39.04
C PRO A 766 -5.85 -3.83 39.14
N GLN A 767 -6.46 -3.87 40.34
CA GLN A 767 -7.93 -3.76 40.42
C GLN A 767 -8.41 -2.90 41.60
N ALA A 768 -9.48 -2.17 41.28
CA ALA A 768 -10.35 -1.24 42.00
C ALA A 768 -10.53 -1.50 43.53
N VAL A 769 -10.93 -0.52 44.35
CA VAL A 769 -12.31 -0.01 44.46
C VAL A 769 -12.42 1.27 45.33
N SER A 770 -13.16 2.26 44.81
CA SER A 770 -13.99 3.35 45.41
C SER A 770 -13.61 4.11 46.70
N GLY A 771 -13.73 5.46 46.64
CA GLY A 771 -14.48 6.22 47.67
C GLY A 771 -13.87 7.49 48.30
N ALA A 772 -13.91 8.61 47.56
CA ALA A 772 -14.22 9.99 48.01
C ALA A 772 -13.32 10.82 48.98
N GLN A 773 -12.97 12.02 48.46
CA GLN A 773 -12.69 13.34 49.08
C GLN A 773 -11.26 13.73 49.52
N GLY A 774 -10.71 14.76 48.84
CA GLY A 774 -10.01 15.88 49.50
C GLY A 774 -8.52 16.11 49.21
N ALA A 775 -8.23 16.97 48.21
CA ALA A 775 -7.17 17.99 48.14
C ALA A 775 -5.70 17.73 48.59
N SER A 776 -4.78 18.00 47.63
CA SER A 776 -3.53 18.78 47.75
C SER A 776 -2.19 18.13 48.17
N PHE A 777 -1.22 18.24 47.24
CA PHE A 777 0.25 18.41 47.33
C PHE A 777 1.19 17.49 48.16
N LEU A 778 2.18 16.94 47.43
CA LEU A 778 3.61 16.69 47.72
C LEU A 778 4.02 15.99 49.04
N THR A 779 4.68 14.81 48.91
CA THR A 779 6.08 14.50 49.33
C THR A 779 6.30 13.00 49.59
N ASP A 780 7.33 12.44 48.94
CA ASP A 780 8.37 11.52 49.41
C ASP A 780 8.10 10.24 50.25
N THR A 781 8.77 9.19 49.76
CA THR A 781 9.39 8.03 50.46
C THR A 781 8.56 6.80 50.86
N VAL A 782 8.75 5.75 50.06
CA VAL A 782 8.93 4.31 50.36
C VAL A 782 8.80 3.87 51.83
N ARG A 783 7.89 2.91 52.09
CA ARG A 783 8.13 1.75 52.98
C ARG A 783 7.08 0.66 52.78
N VAL A 784 7.57 -0.50 52.35
CA VAL A 784 6.87 -1.76 52.08
C VAL A 784 6.40 -2.43 53.37
N SER A 785 5.22 -3.06 53.35
CA SER A 785 4.89 -4.11 54.32
C SER A 785 4.01 -5.21 53.72
N SER A 786 4.63 -6.38 53.53
CA SER A 786 4.21 -7.70 54.05
C SER A 786 2.74 -8.14 53.81
N VAL A 787 2.43 -9.28 53.19
CA VAL A 787 2.89 -10.63 53.53
C VAL A 787 2.59 -11.55 52.34
N GLN A 788 3.61 -12.08 51.68
CA GLN A 788 3.52 -13.32 50.92
C GLN A 788 4.80 -14.12 51.17
N ALA A 789 4.99 -14.47 52.44
CA ALA A 789 6.05 -15.35 52.92
C ALA A 789 5.41 -16.71 53.27
N ARG A 790 5.51 -17.64 52.33
CA ARG A 790 5.56 -19.11 52.48
C ARG A 790 5.46 -19.67 51.06
N ILE A 791 6.45 -20.47 50.66
CA ILE A 791 6.72 -21.01 49.31
C ILE A 791 7.89 -20.29 48.56
N ILE A 792 8.78 -19.58 49.26
CA ILE A 792 10.16 -19.31 48.77
C ILE A 792 11.09 -19.32 50.00
N ALA A 793 11.21 -20.46 50.66
CA ALA A 793 12.10 -20.61 51.83
C ALA A 793 12.94 -21.90 51.83
N ASP A 794 12.79 -22.77 50.82
CA ASP A 794 13.57 -24.01 50.74
C ASP A 794 14.62 -24.00 49.60
N SER A 795 14.57 -23.09 48.62
CA SER A 795 15.55 -23.07 47.51
C SER A 795 16.72 -22.08 47.69
N ALA A 796 16.65 -21.19 48.68
CA ALA A 796 17.72 -20.22 48.97
C ALA A 796 18.75 -20.75 49.99
N GLN A 797 18.40 -21.81 50.73
CA GLN A 797 19.31 -22.46 51.68
C GLN A 797 20.29 -23.41 50.95
N ASP A 798 19.84 -24.10 49.90
CA ASP A 798 20.66 -25.01 49.10
C ASP A 798 21.69 -24.29 48.21
N ALA A 799 21.39 -23.05 47.80
CA ALA A 799 22.31 -22.20 47.04
C ALA A 799 23.44 -21.60 47.92
N ALA A 800 23.16 -21.32 49.20
CA ALA A 800 24.14 -20.79 50.14
C ALA A 800 25.13 -21.86 50.64
N ASP A 801 24.69 -23.11 50.75
CA ASP A 801 25.55 -24.23 51.16
C ASP A 801 26.49 -24.70 50.03
N SER A 802 26.08 -24.55 48.77
CA SER A 802 26.91 -24.88 47.60
C SER A 802 28.08 -23.89 47.40
N ILE A 803 27.88 -22.60 47.71
CA ILE A 803 28.89 -21.54 47.55
C ILE A 803 29.97 -21.59 48.66
N ASN A 804 29.65 -22.11 49.85
CA ASN A 804 30.63 -22.29 50.92
C ASN A 804 31.51 -23.56 50.75
N SER A 805 31.07 -24.55 49.95
CA SER A 805 31.89 -25.74 49.66
C SER A 805 33.02 -25.49 48.65
N LEU A 806 32.93 -24.42 47.85
CA LEU A 806 33.90 -24.08 46.80
C LEU A 806 35.07 -23.19 47.27
N LYS A 807 35.11 -22.79 48.56
CA LYS A 807 36.22 -22.00 49.14
C LYS A 807 37.22 -22.81 49.99
N THR A 808 37.15 -24.14 49.98
CA THR A 808 38.06 -25.01 50.75
C THR A 808 38.61 -26.21 49.98
N GLN A 809 39.03 -26.04 48.73
CA GLN A 809 39.97 -26.98 48.07
C GLN A 809 41.01 -26.19 47.25
N ASN A 810 42.28 -26.59 47.44
CA ASN A 810 43.55 -25.95 47.04
C ASN A 810 43.64 -25.41 45.62
#